data_AF-A0A9P0M956-F1
#
_entry.id   AF-A0A9P0M956-F1
#
_cell.length_a   1.000
_cell.length_b   1.000
_cell.length_c   1.000
_cell.angle_alpha   90.00
_cell.angle_beta   90.00
_cell.angle_gamma   90.00
#
_symmetry.space_group_name_H-M   'P 1'
#
loop_
_entity.id
_entity.type
_entity.pdbx_description
1 polymer ?
#
loop_
_entity_poly.entity_id
_entity_poly.type
_entity_poly.pdbx_seq_one_letter_code
_entity_poly.pdbx_strand_id
1 'polypeptide(L)'
;MVSRYDRQKCRVVHLPVNACLAPICAMHGLAVTTVEGIGSTKSRLHPVQERIAKAHGSQCGFCTPGIVMSMYTLLRNSPKPSFKELEVAFQGNLCRCTGYRPILEGYKTFTEEWEVIQNGNRLMQANGGACGMGDKCCKLQNVPKAESSSNEEKLFEKSEFTPYHPSQEPIFPSELKLVDTFDSEYVVFPGKNVTWYRPTTLKSLLQLKNKFPEAKIVVGNTEVGIEMKFKQMVYPVIIQPTVIPEMTRIVKTEKGVDIGASAALIEVEHFLREVIRIEPEHKTRIYQGMVDMLNWFAGKQIRSVGALGSNVMTGSPISDMIPTLMACKVVLELQSIDSGIRTVILDNNFFVGYRKSIVRPDEVLVKIKVPFTKEDEYFYSFKQARRREDDIAIVNAAVKVTFEEKSNIIESIGFGFGGLSFKTVTAPKTEQTLKGMPWNRHTLEIAYSCLLEDLPLDPGAPGGMIQYRKSLSLSLFFKAFLAISQKLQRYIPDMALDDREVSGTYGFHGQEPKSSQYFTVVPDTQEKHDALQRPIIHMSAYKQATGEAQYVDDLPYREGELYCSLVLSTKAHAKILNIDETEALKMEGVHGFVSARDIKKGHNHFGPVFHDEKVIYDEEVTAQGQILGVIVADNQLIAQKAAKKVKVTYEDLPVIISVEDAIKHNSYLEHKHNKIVQGDVEEVFKTTPYVLEGECRMGGQEHFYLETCACLVIPKPEDDELEIFASTQNPTEITKLVSMVLDIPQNKVATKVKRIGGGFGGKESRCAAVVLPIVLAAKKFNRPMRCMLDRDEDMLVTGGRNPFFYKYKVAFDQRGKILGCKTDLYANCGYSADLSVGVIDRAMTHVDNAYNIPAVCIQGYACKTNLTSNTAFRGFGGPQGMFLSETMVQHIADTLGVDPIQVNSTQ
;
A
#
# COMPACT_ATOMS: atom_id res chain seq x y z
N MET A 1 -17.33 -3.92 8.33
CA MET A 1 -18.00 -2.70 8.86
C MET A 1 -18.25 -2.91 10.34
N VAL A 2 -18.10 -1.86 11.14
CA VAL A 2 -18.45 -1.86 12.57
C VAL A 2 -19.53 -0.81 12.78
N SER A 3 -20.58 -1.15 13.53
CA SER A 3 -21.70 -0.25 13.80
C SER A 3 -21.87 -0.03 15.30
N ARG A 4 -22.24 1.20 15.68
CA ARG A 4 -22.55 1.58 17.06
C ARG A 4 -23.77 2.48 17.11
N TYR A 5 -24.47 2.52 18.24
CA TYR A 5 -25.57 3.46 18.43
C TYR A 5 -25.07 4.75 19.10
N ASP A 6 -25.20 5.87 18.41
CA ASP A 6 -24.94 7.19 18.99
C ASP A 6 -26.19 7.65 19.74
N ARG A 7 -26.13 7.51 21.07
CA ARG A 7 -27.21 7.85 22.01
C ARG A 7 -27.56 9.34 21.98
N GLN A 8 -26.58 10.22 21.76
CA GLN A 8 -26.81 11.67 21.74
C GLN A 8 -27.53 12.12 20.48
N LYS A 9 -27.21 11.48 19.35
CA LYS A 9 -27.85 11.76 18.04
C LYS A 9 -29.01 10.83 17.72
N CYS A 10 -29.35 9.91 18.63
CA CYS A 10 -30.37 8.87 18.47
C CYS A 10 -30.28 8.08 17.15
N ARG A 11 -29.07 7.82 16.65
CA ARG A 11 -28.85 7.19 15.33
C ARG A 11 -27.74 6.14 15.35
N VAL A 12 -27.78 5.22 14.39
CA VAL A 12 -26.68 4.26 14.18
C VAL A 12 -25.56 4.93 13.38
N VAL A 13 -24.32 4.66 13.76
CA VAL A 13 -23.11 5.10 13.05
C VAL A 13 -22.42 3.87 12.47
N HIS A 14 -22.03 3.94 11.20
CA HIS A 14 -21.39 2.85 10.45
C HIS A 14 -19.97 3.22 10.06
N LEU A 15 -18.98 2.42 10.49
CA LEU A 15 -17.56 2.70 10.31
C LEU A 15 -16.87 1.59 9.52
N PRO A 16 -16.07 1.92 8.49
CA PRO A 16 -15.18 0.95 7.87
C PRO A 16 -13.96 0.76 8.79
N VAL A 17 -13.55 -0.49 9.03
CA VAL A 17 -12.47 -0.83 9.98
C VAL A 17 -11.63 -1.97 9.39
N ASN A 18 -10.31 -1.90 9.57
CA ASN A 18 -9.40 -2.99 9.25
C ASN A 18 -9.43 -4.04 10.36
N ALA A 19 -10.01 -5.21 10.09
CA ALA A 19 -10.16 -6.29 11.08
C ALA A 19 -8.80 -6.78 11.62
N CYS A 20 -7.74 -6.76 10.80
CA CYS A 20 -6.39 -7.18 11.20
C CYS A 20 -5.76 -6.31 12.31
N LEU A 21 -6.29 -5.11 12.55
CA LEU A 21 -5.80 -4.19 13.58
C LEU A 21 -6.82 -3.93 14.69
N ALA A 22 -8.04 -4.47 14.59
CA ALA A 22 -9.11 -4.24 15.56
C ALA A 22 -9.09 -5.32 16.65
N PRO A 23 -8.65 -5.01 17.89
CA PRO A 23 -8.69 -5.99 18.97
C PRO A 23 -10.14 -6.34 19.29
N ILE A 24 -10.44 -7.62 19.50
CA ILE A 24 -11.81 -8.07 19.86
C ILE A 24 -12.31 -7.38 21.14
N CYS A 25 -11.41 -7.10 22.10
CA CYS A 25 -11.73 -6.37 23.33
C CYS A 25 -12.29 -4.96 23.07
N ALA A 26 -11.88 -4.32 21.97
CA ALA A 26 -12.37 -3.00 21.58
C ALA A 26 -13.76 -3.05 20.93
N MET A 27 -14.27 -4.24 20.60
CA MET A 27 -15.57 -4.43 19.92
C MET A 27 -16.75 -4.60 20.89
N HIS A 28 -16.51 -4.57 22.20
CA HIS A 28 -17.57 -4.70 23.20
C HIS A 28 -18.64 -3.60 23.04
N GLY A 29 -19.91 -4.00 22.89
CA GLY A 29 -21.05 -3.12 22.62
C GLY A 29 -21.23 -2.72 21.15
N LEU A 30 -20.43 -3.26 20.23
CA LEU A 30 -20.48 -2.93 18.79
C LEU A 30 -21.07 -4.09 17.96
N ALA A 31 -21.61 -3.77 16.79
CA ALA A 31 -22.07 -4.77 15.81
C ALA A 31 -21.10 -4.86 14.62
N VAL A 32 -20.59 -6.06 14.34
CA VAL A 32 -19.70 -6.32 13.20
C VAL A 32 -20.50 -6.89 12.04
N THR A 33 -20.24 -6.38 10.83
CA THR A 33 -20.78 -6.92 9.57
C THR A 33 -19.63 -7.22 8.62
N THR A 34 -19.56 -8.45 8.13
CA THR A 34 -18.62 -8.94 7.12
C THR A 34 -19.30 -9.09 5.75
N VAL A 35 -18.57 -9.57 4.74
CA VAL A 35 -19.07 -9.71 3.37
C VAL A 35 -20.24 -10.71 3.26
N GLU A 36 -20.22 -11.75 4.08
CA GLU A 36 -21.26 -12.78 4.15
C GLU A 36 -22.54 -12.21 4.78
N GLY A 37 -22.39 -11.22 5.67
CA GLY A 37 -23.50 -10.62 6.41
C GLY A 37 -24.39 -9.69 5.58
N ILE A 38 -23.97 -9.32 4.36
CA ILE A 38 -24.76 -8.46 3.47
C ILE A 38 -25.46 -9.23 2.35
N GLY A 39 -25.05 -10.47 2.07
CA GLY A 39 -25.61 -11.30 1.01
C GLY A 39 -24.70 -12.46 0.61
N SER A 40 -25.26 -13.47 -0.05
CA SER A 40 -24.56 -14.67 -0.53
C SER A 40 -25.21 -15.24 -1.80
N THR A 41 -24.50 -16.13 -2.51
CA THR A 41 -25.03 -16.84 -3.68
C THR A 41 -26.13 -17.85 -3.33
N LYS A 42 -26.17 -18.32 -2.07
CA LYS A 42 -27.24 -19.21 -1.57
C LYS A 42 -28.51 -18.47 -1.20
N SER A 43 -28.40 -17.18 -0.91
CA SER A 43 -29.51 -16.31 -0.54
C SER A 43 -29.76 -15.32 -1.66
N ARG A 44 -29.46 -14.05 -1.43
CA ARG A 44 -29.52 -12.99 -2.41
C ARG A 44 -28.21 -12.21 -2.37
N LEU A 45 -27.70 -11.87 -3.55
CA LEU A 45 -26.57 -10.94 -3.67
C LEU A 45 -27.03 -9.54 -3.28
N HIS A 46 -26.23 -8.87 -2.45
CA HIS A 46 -26.36 -7.44 -2.26
C HIS A 46 -26.06 -6.70 -3.58
N PRO A 47 -26.72 -5.58 -3.91
CA PRO A 47 -26.41 -4.81 -5.12
C PRO A 47 -24.93 -4.44 -5.28
N VAL A 48 -24.21 -4.22 -4.18
CA VAL A 48 -22.75 -4.00 -4.20
C VAL A 48 -22.00 -5.24 -4.69
N GLN A 49 -22.37 -6.44 -4.21
CA GLN A 49 -21.75 -7.70 -4.64
C GLN A 49 -22.09 -8.02 -6.10
N GLU A 50 -23.34 -7.79 -6.51
CA GLU A 50 -23.78 -8.00 -7.89
C GLU A 50 -23.03 -7.09 -8.87
N ARG A 51 -22.98 -5.77 -8.60
CA ARG A 51 -22.43 -4.80 -9.55
C ARG A 51 -20.92 -4.97 -9.75
N ILE A 52 -20.16 -5.24 -8.70
CA ILE A 52 -18.71 -5.49 -8.85
C ILE A 52 -18.44 -6.78 -9.63
N ALA A 53 -19.27 -7.81 -9.47
CA ALA A 53 -19.13 -9.05 -10.21
C ALA A 53 -19.52 -8.88 -11.68
N LYS A 54 -20.71 -8.34 -11.97
CA LYS A 54 -21.23 -8.11 -13.33
C LYS A 54 -20.41 -7.09 -14.12
N ALA A 55 -19.82 -6.10 -13.47
CA ALA A 55 -18.96 -5.11 -14.13
C ALA A 55 -17.51 -5.58 -14.36
N HIS A 56 -17.22 -6.88 -14.17
CA HIS A 56 -15.87 -7.45 -14.29
C HIS A 56 -14.84 -6.85 -13.32
N GLY A 57 -15.32 -6.36 -12.17
CA GLY A 57 -14.51 -5.76 -11.10
C GLY A 57 -13.81 -6.79 -10.19
N SER A 58 -13.93 -8.09 -10.48
CA SER A 58 -13.26 -9.17 -9.76
C SER A 58 -12.53 -10.09 -10.75
N GLN A 59 -11.22 -10.30 -10.52
CA GLN A 59 -10.38 -11.25 -11.26
C GLN A 59 -9.93 -12.38 -10.33
N CYS A 60 -8.81 -12.20 -9.61
CA CYS A 60 -8.35 -13.21 -8.63
C CYS A 60 -9.33 -13.35 -7.45
N GLY A 61 -10.03 -12.27 -7.09
CA GLY A 61 -11.10 -12.21 -6.08
C GLY A 61 -10.68 -11.86 -4.65
N PHE A 62 -9.38 -11.91 -4.33
CA PHE A 62 -8.92 -11.80 -2.94
C PHE A 62 -9.16 -10.43 -2.29
N CYS A 63 -9.07 -9.33 -3.07
CA CYS A 63 -9.43 -7.99 -2.59
C CYS A 63 -10.94 -7.71 -2.57
N THR A 64 -11.73 -8.51 -3.29
CA THR A 64 -13.12 -8.18 -3.58
C THR A 64 -13.96 -8.02 -2.32
N PRO A 65 -13.85 -8.90 -1.28
CA PRO A 65 -14.56 -8.70 -0.02
C PRO A 65 -14.26 -7.35 0.65
N GLY A 66 -12.99 -6.95 0.74
CA GLY A 66 -12.61 -5.68 1.35
C GLY A 66 -13.16 -4.47 0.58
N ILE A 67 -13.15 -4.52 -0.75
CA ILE A 67 -13.70 -3.46 -1.61
C ILE A 67 -15.22 -3.40 -1.52
N VAL A 68 -15.90 -4.55 -1.50
CA VAL A 68 -17.35 -4.67 -1.27
C VAL A 68 -17.70 -4.03 0.06
N MET A 69 -16.97 -4.33 1.14
CA MET A 69 -17.27 -3.77 2.45
C MET A 69 -17.00 -2.26 2.55
N SER A 70 -16.00 -1.73 1.85
CA SER A 70 -15.79 -0.27 1.76
C SER A 70 -16.95 0.42 1.05
N MET A 71 -17.40 -0.12 -0.10
CA MET A 71 -18.53 0.43 -0.84
C MET A 71 -19.85 0.31 -0.07
N TYR A 72 -20.08 -0.85 0.54
CA TYR A 72 -21.24 -1.10 1.39
C TYR A 72 -21.30 -0.09 2.53
N THR A 73 -20.18 0.12 3.25
CA THR A 73 -20.14 1.08 4.35
C THR A 73 -20.34 2.52 3.87
N LEU A 74 -19.91 2.87 2.66
CA LEU A 74 -20.22 4.17 2.05
C LEU A 74 -21.75 4.31 1.85
N LEU A 75 -22.40 3.34 1.22
CA LEU A 75 -23.85 3.38 0.98
C LEU A 75 -24.70 3.41 2.25
N ARG A 76 -24.19 2.81 3.34
CA ARG A 76 -24.84 2.86 4.66
C ARG A 76 -24.77 4.23 5.32
N ASN A 77 -23.81 5.08 4.93
CA ASN A 77 -23.67 6.44 5.43
C ASN A 77 -24.23 7.50 4.46
N SER A 78 -24.13 7.25 3.15
CA SER A 78 -24.67 8.09 2.09
C SER A 78 -25.33 7.19 1.03
N PRO A 79 -26.66 7.03 1.03
CA PRO A 79 -27.36 6.17 0.07
C PRO A 79 -27.22 6.60 -1.39
N LYS A 80 -26.88 7.87 -1.64
CA LYS A 80 -26.59 8.46 -2.95
C LYS A 80 -25.26 9.24 -2.87
N PRO A 81 -24.12 8.54 -2.88
CA PRO A 81 -22.82 9.21 -2.74
C PRO A 81 -22.45 9.96 -4.03
N SER A 82 -21.59 10.96 -3.91
CA SER A 82 -20.88 11.53 -5.06
C SER A 82 -19.78 10.60 -5.56
N PHE A 83 -19.29 10.82 -6.78
CA PHE A 83 -18.12 10.10 -7.29
C PHE A 83 -16.88 10.36 -6.43
N LYS A 84 -16.73 11.58 -5.89
CA LYS A 84 -15.59 11.90 -5.02
C LYS A 84 -15.60 11.06 -3.74
N GLU A 85 -16.76 10.89 -3.11
CA GLU A 85 -16.89 10.05 -1.91
C GLU A 85 -16.58 8.58 -2.19
N LEU A 86 -16.93 8.10 -3.39
CA LEU A 86 -16.59 6.77 -3.87
C LEU A 86 -15.06 6.59 -3.94
N GLU A 87 -14.34 7.51 -4.58
CA GLU A 87 -12.86 7.46 -4.64
C GLU A 87 -12.23 7.48 -3.24
N VAL A 88 -12.70 8.36 -2.36
CA VAL A 88 -12.18 8.48 -0.98
C VAL A 88 -12.43 7.19 -0.19
N ALA A 89 -13.56 6.50 -0.43
CA ALA A 89 -13.87 5.23 0.24
C ALA A 89 -12.89 4.11 -0.11
N PHE A 90 -12.19 4.18 -1.25
CA PHE A 90 -11.25 3.16 -1.70
C PHE A 90 -9.77 3.49 -1.49
N GLN A 91 -9.44 4.63 -0.87
CA GLN A 91 -8.06 5.03 -0.57
C GLN A 91 -7.26 3.94 0.18
N GLY A 92 -7.93 3.16 1.04
CA GLY A 92 -7.32 2.07 1.82
C GLY A 92 -7.51 0.67 1.22
N ASN A 93 -7.92 0.55 -0.05
CA ASN A 93 -8.15 -0.74 -0.71
C ASN A 93 -7.20 -0.91 -1.90
N LEU A 94 -6.44 -2.01 -1.91
CA LEU A 94 -5.53 -2.33 -3.01
C LEU A 94 -6.08 -3.45 -3.90
N CYS A 95 -5.88 -3.32 -5.21
CA CYS A 95 -6.12 -4.35 -6.19
C CYS A 95 -4.94 -4.45 -7.16
N ARG A 96 -4.38 -5.66 -7.30
CA ARG A 96 -3.24 -5.91 -8.22
C ARG A 96 -3.67 -6.38 -9.61
N CYS A 97 -4.93 -6.76 -9.79
CA CYS A 97 -5.40 -7.45 -11.00
C CYS A 97 -6.16 -6.54 -11.98
N THR A 98 -7.12 -5.76 -11.47
CA THR A 98 -8.16 -5.13 -12.31
C THR A 98 -7.77 -3.79 -12.92
N GLY A 99 -6.71 -3.16 -12.42
CA GLY A 99 -6.40 -1.76 -12.74
C GLY A 99 -7.47 -0.78 -12.24
N TYR A 100 -8.32 -1.19 -11.27
CA TYR A 100 -9.40 -0.42 -10.63
C TYR A 100 -10.56 0.03 -11.53
N ARG A 101 -10.33 0.28 -12.82
CA ARG A 101 -11.34 0.78 -13.78
C ARG A 101 -12.70 0.07 -13.70
N PRO A 102 -12.80 -1.27 -13.84
CA PRO A 102 -14.11 -1.94 -13.81
C PRO A 102 -14.82 -1.85 -12.45
N ILE A 103 -14.06 -1.72 -11.35
CA ILE A 103 -14.62 -1.54 -10.00
C ILE A 103 -15.30 -0.17 -9.90
N LEU A 104 -14.59 0.88 -10.31
CA LEU A 104 -15.11 2.24 -10.31
C LEU A 104 -16.28 2.38 -11.28
N GLU A 105 -16.21 1.77 -12.46
CA GLU A 105 -17.27 1.84 -13.46
C GLU A 105 -18.56 1.13 -12.99
N GLY A 106 -18.43 -0.04 -12.37
CA GLY A 106 -19.54 -0.76 -11.76
C GLY A 106 -20.20 0.06 -10.65
N TYR A 107 -19.43 0.62 -9.73
CA TYR A 107 -19.95 1.37 -8.59
C TYR A 107 -20.35 2.81 -8.89
N LYS A 108 -19.87 3.42 -9.97
CA LYS A 108 -20.33 4.73 -10.44
C LYS A 108 -21.85 4.76 -10.65
N THR A 109 -22.46 3.62 -10.92
CA THR A 109 -23.93 3.49 -11.05
C THR A 109 -24.70 3.69 -9.73
N PHE A 110 -24.02 3.84 -8.59
CA PHE A 110 -24.64 4.24 -7.33
C PHE A 110 -24.61 5.76 -7.11
N THR A 111 -23.88 6.53 -7.92
CA THR A 111 -23.62 7.93 -7.60
C THR A 111 -24.74 8.86 -8.04
N GLU A 112 -24.87 10.00 -7.36
CA GLU A 112 -25.87 11.03 -7.66
C GLU A 112 -25.73 11.54 -9.10
N GLU A 113 -24.50 11.80 -9.55
CA GLU A 113 -24.22 12.32 -10.88
C GLU A 113 -24.69 11.36 -11.98
N TRP A 114 -24.54 10.04 -11.76
CA TRP A 114 -25.02 9.04 -12.70
C TRP A 114 -26.55 9.06 -12.82
N GLU A 115 -27.26 9.15 -11.69
CA GLU A 115 -28.73 9.18 -11.67
C GLU A 115 -29.29 10.41 -12.38
N VAL A 116 -28.69 11.59 -12.12
CA VAL A 116 -29.06 12.85 -12.79
C VAL A 116 -28.88 12.75 -14.30
N ILE A 117 -27.74 12.21 -14.78
CA ILE A 117 -27.49 12.04 -16.21
C ILE A 117 -28.52 11.09 -16.84
N GLN A 118 -28.85 9.98 -16.19
CA GLN A 118 -29.84 9.04 -16.73
C GLN A 118 -31.25 9.63 -16.77
N ASN A 119 -31.66 10.36 -15.74
CA ASN A 119 -32.97 11.01 -15.70
C ASN A 119 -33.06 12.16 -16.72
N GLY A 120 -32.00 12.96 -16.86
CA GLY A 120 -31.90 13.99 -17.90
C GLY A 120 -31.97 13.41 -19.31
N ASN A 121 -31.27 12.29 -19.56
CA ASN A 121 -31.33 11.57 -20.83
C ASN A 121 -32.71 10.96 -21.11
N ARG A 122 -33.41 10.45 -20.07
CA ARG A 122 -34.79 9.95 -20.21
C ARG A 122 -35.78 11.07 -20.52
N LEU A 123 -35.64 12.23 -19.90
CA LEU A 123 -36.47 13.41 -20.19
C LEU A 123 -36.21 13.96 -21.59
N MET A 124 -34.94 13.96 -22.04
CA MET A 124 -34.57 14.29 -23.41
C MET A 124 -35.15 13.29 -24.42
N GLN A 125 -35.08 11.97 -24.15
CA GLN A 125 -35.68 10.95 -25.02
C GLN A 125 -37.21 11.00 -25.04
N ALA A 126 -37.86 11.28 -23.91
CA ALA A 126 -39.31 11.43 -23.83
C ALA A 126 -39.84 12.66 -24.60
N ASN A 127 -38.99 13.69 -24.78
CA ASN A 127 -39.30 14.90 -25.55
C ASN A 127 -38.70 14.89 -26.97
N GLY A 128 -38.28 13.74 -27.50
CA GLY A 128 -37.76 13.63 -28.88
C GLY A 128 -36.39 14.33 -29.11
N GLY A 129 -35.61 14.54 -28.06
CA GLY A 129 -34.34 15.26 -28.09
C GLY A 129 -33.25 14.54 -28.87
N ALA A 130 -32.95 15.04 -30.07
CA ALA A 130 -31.73 14.73 -30.81
C ALA A 130 -30.48 15.19 -30.03
N CYS A 131 -29.35 14.53 -30.28
CA CYS A 131 -28.01 14.88 -29.79
C CYS A 131 -27.77 16.40 -29.81
N GLY A 132 -27.14 16.96 -28.76
CA GLY A 132 -26.84 18.41 -28.63
C GLY A 132 -25.93 18.99 -29.73
N MET A 133 -25.45 18.17 -30.66
CA MET A 133 -24.77 18.60 -31.88
C MET A 133 -25.74 18.88 -33.03
N GLY A 134 -27.05 18.67 -32.86
CA GLY A 134 -28.07 18.81 -33.90
C GLY A 134 -27.69 18.07 -35.17
N ASP A 135 -27.80 18.75 -36.31
CA ASP A 135 -27.44 18.25 -37.64
C ASP A 135 -25.93 17.98 -37.83
N LYS A 136 -25.09 18.37 -36.87
CA LYS A 136 -23.65 18.06 -36.81
C LYS A 136 -23.33 16.80 -36.01
N CYS A 137 -24.34 16.04 -35.60
CA CYS A 137 -24.12 14.75 -34.96
C CYS A 137 -23.35 13.83 -35.92
N CYS A 138 -22.24 13.25 -35.46
CA CYS A 138 -21.46 12.29 -36.25
C CYS A 138 -22.23 11.02 -36.62
N LYS A 139 -23.38 10.74 -35.98
CA LYS A 139 -24.33 9.70 -36.40
C LYS A 139 -25.29 10.13 -37.53
N LEU A 140 -25.41 11.43 -37.81
CA LEU A 140 -26.28 12.00 -38.87
C LEU A 140 -25.51 12.38 -40.14
N GLN A 141 -24.22 12.69 -40.03
CA GLN A 141 -23.39 13.01 -41.20
C GLN A 141 -22.62 11.78 -41.67
N ASN A 142 -23.07 11.21 -42.79
CA ASN A 142 -22.36 10.25 -43.64
C ASN A 142 -22.23 8.79 -43.16
N VAL A 143 -23.31 8.19 -42.67
CA VAL A 143 -23.46 6.73 -42.74
C VAL A 143 -24.70 6.41 -43.58
N PRO A 144 -24.60 5.64 -44.68
CA PRO A 144 -25.79 5.21 -45.41
C PRO A 144 -26.72 4.49 -44.43
N LYS A 145 -28.03 4.73 -44.55
CA LYS A 145 -29.09 4.16 -43.70
C LYS A 145 -28.97 2.64 -43.62
N ALA A 146 -28.13 2.15 -42.72
CA ALA A 146 -28.16 0.80 -42.21
C ALA A 146 -29.26 0.73 -41.16
N GLU A 147 -30.00 -0.36 -41.20
CA GLU A 147 -31.15 -0.67 -40.38
C GLU A 147 -30.94 -0.34 -38.90
N SER A 148 -31.96 0.24 -38.29
CA SER A 148 -32.03 0.63 -36.89
C SER A 148 -32.07 -0.58 -35.95
N SER A 149 -30.95 -1.31 -35.84
CA SER A 149 -30.64 -2.18 -34.71
C SER A 149 -29.33 -1.68 -34.09
N SER A 150 -29.41 -1.11 -32.89
CA SER A 150 -28.23 -0.65 -32.15
C SER A 150 -27.50 -1.86 -31.57
N ASN A 151 -26.76 -2.59 -32.40
CA ASN A 151 -25.87 -3.69 -31.98
C ASN A 151 -24.57 -3.15 -31.36
N GLU A 152 -24.68 -2.25 -30.37
CA GLU A 152 -23.54 -1.91 -29.49
C GLU A 152 -23.53 -2.92 -28.33
N GLU A 153 -22.84 -4.06 -28.49
CA GLU A 153 -22.63 -5.00 -27.37
C GLU A 153 -21.74 -4.32 -26.32
N LYS A 154 -22.21 -4.27 -25.07
CA LYS A 154 -21.49 -3.67 -23.94
C LYS A 154 -20.84 -4.77 -23.11
N LEU A 155 -19.78 -4.42 -22.37
CA LEU A 155 -19.18 -5.35 -21.41
C LEU A 155 -20.16 -5.85 -20.35
N PHE A 156 -21.16 -5.03 -19.98
CA PHE A 156 -22.23 -5.38 -19.06
C PHE A 156 -23.43 -4.43 -19.22
N GLU A 157 -24.64 -4.95 -19.00
CA GLU A 157 -25.88 -4.17 -19.08
C GLU A 157 -26.26 -3.58 -17.71
N LYS A 158 -26.13 -2.24 -17.60
CA LYS A 158 -26.42 -1.49 -16.37
C LYS A 158 -27.90 -1.56 -15.96
N SER A 159 -28.79 -1.79 -16.92
CA SER A 159 -30.24 -1.98 -16.68
C SER A 159 -30.57 -3.27 -15.94
N GLU A 160 -29.69 -4.27 -15.97
CA GLU A 160 -29.86 -5.54 -15.25
C GLU A 160 -29.43 -5.47 -13.78
N PHE A 161 -28.93 -4.32 -13.32
CA PHE A 161 -28.51 -4.16 -11.94
C PHE A 161 -29.72 -4.03 -11.01
N THR A 162 -29.69 -4.79 -9.94
CA THR A 162 -30.68 -4.67 -8.88
C THR A 162 -30.61 -3.26 -8.27
N PRO A 163 -31.75 -2.54 -8.16
CA PRO A 163 -31.79 -1.27 -7.44
C PRO A 163 -31.40 -1.45 -5.98
N TYR A 164 -30.66 -0.48 -5.43
CA TYR A 164 -30.34 -0.47 -4.00
C TYR A 164 -31.50 0.13 -3.21
N HIS A 165 -31.92 -0.59 -2.16
CA HIS A 165 -33.04 -0.19 -1.32
C HIS A 165 -32.60 -0.20 0.16
N PRO A 166 -32.31 0.97 0.77
CA PRO A 166 -31.75 1.07 2.12
C PRO A 166 -32.61 0.43 3.23
N SER A 167 -33.91 0.22 3.00
CA SER A 167 -34.79 -0.42 4.01
C SER A 167 -34.62 -1.94 4.11
N GLN A 168 -33.90 -2.57 3.18
CA GLN A 168 -33.66 -4.02 3.17
C GLN A 168 -32.35 -4.40 3.85
N GLU A 169 -31.65 -3.42 4.39
CA GLU A 169 -30.40 -3.65 5.11
C GLU A 169 -30.61 -4.40 6.42
N PRO A 170 -29.63 -5.21 6.87
CA PRO A 170 -29.67 -5.81 8.19
C PRO A 170 -29.91 -4.73 9.26
N ILE A 171 -30.95 -4.96 10.07
CA ILE A 171 -31.29 -4.06 11.18
C ILE A 171 -30.13 -4.01 12.16
N PHE A 172 -29.93 -2.84 12.77
CA PHE A 172 -29.02 -2.77 13.91
C PHE A 172 -29.59 -3.62 15.06
N PRO A 173 -28.78 -4.47 15.73
CA PRO A 173 -29.26 -5.36 16.78
C PRO A 173 -30.08 -4.60 17.83
N SER A 174 -31.34 -5.02 18.03
CA SER A 174 -32.27 -4.31 18.91
C SER A 174 -31.78 -4.30 20.36
N GLU A 175 -31.11 -5.34 20.81
CA GLU A 175 -30.47 -5.41 22.13
C GLU A 175 -29.48 -4.25 22.35
N LEU A 176 -28.53 -4.07 21.43
CA LEU A 176 -27.55 -2.97 21.48
C LEU A 176 -28.21 -1.59 21.33
N LYS A 177 -29.40 -1.51 20.72
CA LYS A 177 -30.15 -0.25 20.60
C LYS A 177 -30.94 0.07 21.86
N LEU A 178 -31.44 -0.92 22.58
CA LEU A 178 -32.31 -0.70 23.74
C LEU A 178 -31.53 -0.59 25.05
N VAL A 179 -30.36 -1.24 25.13
CA VAL A 179 -29.53 -1.30 26.34
C VAL A 179 -28.32 -0.38 26.22
N ASP A 180 -28.11 0.50 27.21
CA ASP A 180 -26.97 1.43 27.30
C ASP A 180 -25.85 0.94 28.22
N THR A 181 -26.05 -0.22 28.85
CA THR A 181 -25.09 -0.82 29.80
C THR A 181 -23.72 -1.01 29.15
N PHE A 182 -23.67 -1.53 27.91
CA PHE A 182 -22.41 -1.73 27.18
C PHE A 182 -21.66 -0.43 26.82
N ASP A 183 -22.36 0.70 26.77
CA ASP A 183 -21.79 2.02 26.46
C ASP A 183 -21.09 2.64 27.70
N SER A 184 -21.49 2.22 28.90
CA SER A 184 -21.11 2.84 30.18
C SER A 184 -20.40 1.89 31.16
N GLU A 185 -20.26 0.62 30.81
CA GLU A 185 -19.55 -0.37 31.62
C GLU A 185 -18.03 -0.17 31.63
N TYR A 186 -17.48 -0.18 32.85
CA TYR A 186 -16.05 -0.37 33.09
C TYR A 186 -15.74 -1.86 32.90
N VAL A 187 -14.94 -2.20 31.90
CA VAL A 187 -14.64 -3.60 31.58
C VAL A 187 -13.15 -3.90 31.74
N VAL A 188 -12.86 -5.10 32.26
CA VAL A 188 -11.51 -5.66 32.35
C VAL A 188 -11.49 -7.00 31.62
N PHE A 189 -10.62 -7.15 30.64
CA PHE A 189 -10.36 -8.42 29.96
C PHE A 189 -8.97 -8.93 30.35
N PRO A 190 -8.86 -9.85 31.33
CA PRO A 190 -7.59 -10.50 31.66
C PRO A 190 -7.23 -11.54 30.59
N GLY A 191 -6.08 -11.37 29.95
CA GLY A 191 -5.46 -12.39 29.09
C GLY A 191 -4.21 -12.98 29.74
N LYS A 192 -3.60 -13.99 29.10
CA LYS A 192 -2.41 -14.68 29.63
C LYS A 192 -1.23 -13.73 29.92
N ASN A 193 -0.98 -12.77 29.03
CA ASN A 193 0.17 -11.85 29.11
C ASN A 193 -0.22 -10.36 29.11
N VAL A 194 -1.49 -10.05 28.83
CA VAL A 194 -1.96 -8.67 28.63
C VAL A 194 -3.32 -8.55 29.32
N THR A 195 -3.50 -7.50 30.12
CA THR A 195 -4.79 -7.11 30.68
C THR A 195 -5.28 -5.83 30.00
N TRP A 196 -6.50 -5.87 29.49
CA TRP A 196 -7.14 -4.73 28.85
C TRP A 196 -8.15 -4.08 29.79
N TYR A 197 -8.02 -2.78 30.01
CA TYR A 197 -8.94 -1.97 30.80
C TYR A 197 -9.69 -1.00 29.89
N ARG A 198 -11.01 -0.88 30.06
CA ARG A 198 -11.83 0.14 29.40
C ARG A 198 -12.50 1.02 30.47
N PRO A 199 -11.81 2.05 31.00
CA PRO A 199 -12.38 2.98 31.97
C PRO A 199 -13.45 3.89 31.35
N THR A 200 -14.42 4.29 32.15
CA THR A 200 -15.57 5.10 31.73
C THR A 200 -15.49 6.55 32.18
N THR A 201 -14.60 6.85 33.14
CA THR A 201 -14.39 8.20 33.66
C THR A 201 -12.92 8.60 33.57
N LEU A 202 -12.67 9.90 33.38
CA LEU A 202 -11.30 10.44 33.36
C LEU A 202 -10.56 10.15 34.66
N LYS A 203 -11.23 10.27 35.82
CA LYS A 203 -10.66 9.92 37.13
C LYS A 203 -10.12 8.49 37.18
N SER A 204 -10.90 7.52 36.67
CA SER A 204 -10.48 6.11 36.66
C SER A 204 -9.30 5.86 35.73
N LEU A 205 -9.25 6.54 34.58
CA LEU A 205 -8.10 6.50 33.68
C LEU A 205 -6.84 7.06 34.36
N LEU A 206 -6.93 8.21 35.02
CA LEU A 206 -5.81 8.82 35.72
C LEU A 206 -5.33 7.94 36.88
N GLN A 207 -6.24 7.31 37.62
CA GLN A 207 -5.89 6.31 38.65
C GLN A 207 -5.18 5.10 38.06
N LEU A 208 -5.64 4.57 36.92
CA LEU A 208 -4.97 3.47 36.22
C LEU A 208 -3.58 3.86 35.74
N LYS A 209 -3.40 5.07 35.21
CA LYS A 209 -2.10 5.57 34.76
C LYS A 209 -1.16 5.86 35.91
N ASN A 210 -1.66 6.29 37.07
CA ASN A 210 -0.85 6.41 38.28
C ASN A 210 -0.40 5.04 38.80
N LYS A 211 -1.32 4.06 38.82
CA LYS A 211 -1.02 2.69 39.26
C LYS A 211 -0.10 1.94 38.30
N PHE A 212 -0.27 2.17 36.99
CA PHE A 212 0.50 1.54 35.92
C PHE A 212 1.07 2.62 34.99
N PRO A 213 2.16 3.31 35.37
CA PRO A 213 2.73 4.39 34.56
C PRO A 213 3.18 3.94 33.17
N GLU A 214 3.61 2.68 33.02
CA GLU A 214 3.99 2.09 31.73
C GLU A 214 2.80 1.56 30.90
N ALA A 215 1.56 1.66 31.42
CA ALA A 215 0.38 1.19 30.69
C ALA A 215 0.22 1.95 29.37
N LYS A 216 -0.03 1.19 28.30
CA LYS A 216 -0.19 1.72 26.96
C LYS A 216 -1.64 2.13 26.73
N ILE A 217 -1.86 3.39 26.38
CA ILE A 217 -3.17 3.87 25.95
C ILE A 217 -3.39 3.46 24.50
N VAL A 218 -4.51 2.76 24.24
CA VAL A 218 -4.88 2.29 22.90
C VAL A 218 -6.27 2.82 22.55
N VAL A 219 -6.34 3.59 21.46
CA VAL A 219 -7.61 4.05 20.86
C VAL A 219 -7.91 3.22 19.62
N GLY A 220 -7.31 3.56 18.47
CA GLY A 220 -7.52 2.85 17.21
C GLY A 220 -6.61 1.65 16.96
N ASN A 221 -5.62 1.42 17.82
CA ASN A 221 -4.59 0.38 17.68
C ASN A 221 -3.76 0.41 16.38
N THR A 222 -3.85 1.48 15.58
CA THR A 222 -3.19 1.60 14.26
C THR A 222 -1.68 1.79 14.33
N GLU A 223 -1.11 1.99 15.52
CA GLU A 223 0.33 2.01 15.78
C GLU A 223 0.73 0.85 16.71
N VAL A 224 0.06 0.73 17.86
CA VAL A 224 0.37 -0.31 18.86
C VAL A 224 0.23 -1.71 18.27
N GLY A 225 -0.75 -1.96 17.39
CA GLY A 225 -0.86 -3.23 16.66
C GLY A 225 0.36 -3.53 15.77
N ILE A 226 0.93 -2.50 15.13
CA ILE A 226 2.15 -2.61 14.32
C ILE A 226 3.36 -2.88 15.21
N GLU A 227 3.48 -2.17 16.34
CA GLU A 227 4.54 -2.38 17.33
C GLU A 227 4.52 -3.80 17.90
N MET A 228 3.33 -4.31 18.23
CA MET A 228 3.17 -5.67 18.75
C MET A 228 3.46 -6.74 17.70
N LYS A 229 2.97 -6.57 16.46
CA LYS A 229 3.16 -7.56 15.38
C LYS A 229 4.58 -7.57 14.83
N PHE A 230 5.10 -6.42 14.42
CA PHE A 230 6.35 -6.32 13.66
C PHE A 230 7.55 -5.94 14.53
N LYS A 231 7.36 -5.14 15.60
CA LYS A 231 8.45 -4.78 16.54
C LYS A 231 8.49 -5.67 17.78
N GLN A 232 7.58 -6.63 17.90
CA GLN A 232 7.53 -7.63 18.98
C GLN A 232 7.41 -7.03 20.38
N MET A 233 6.85 -5.82 20.48
CA MET A 233 6.64 -5.17 21.77
C MET A 233 5.48 -5.86 22.51
N VAL A 234 5.64 -6.04 23.82
CA VAL A 234 4.60 -6.59 24.69
C VAL A 234 4.22 -5.54 25.72
N TYR A 235 2.93 -5.21 25.78
CA TYR A 235 2.37 -4.23 26.70
C TYR A 235 1.46 -4.96 27.70
N PRO A 236 1.93 -5.25 28.93
CA PRO A 236 1.17 -6.06 29.89
C PRO A 236 -0.14 -5.42 30.34
N VAL A 237 -0.21 -4.10 30.32
CA VAL A 237 -1.41 -3.33 30.66
C VAL A 237 -1.75 -2.39 29.50
N ILE A 238 -2.96 -2.55 28.98
CA ILE A 238 -3.54 -1.69 27.95
C ILE A 238 -4.77 -0.99 28.52
N ILE A 239 -4.91 0.30 28.23
CA ILE A 239 -6.05 1.11 28.66
C ILE A 239 -6.72 1.75 27.44
N GLN A 240 -8.03 1.57 27.29
CA GLN A 240 -8.83 2.11 26.19
C GLN A 240 -9.78 3.21 26.69
N PRO A 241 -9.52 4.49 26.39
CA PRO A 241 -10.30 5.63 26.89
C PRO A 241 -11.43 6.08 25.95
N THR A 242 -11.92 5.23 25.05
CA THR A 242 -12.84 5.61 23.95
C THR A 242 -14.26 5.92 24.38
N VAL A 243 -14.62 5.72 25.65
CA VAL A 243 -15.95 6.04 26.21
C VAL A 243 -15.90 7.23 27.17
N ILE A 244 -14.72 7.83 27.40
CA ILE A 244 -14.54 8.97 28.31
C ILE A 244 -14.92 10.25 27.57
N PRO A 245 -15.97 10.98 28.00
CA PRO A 245 -16.49 12.14 27.27
C PRO A 245 -15.47 13.26 27.06
N GLU A 246 -14.63 13.55 28.06
CA GLU A 246 -13.61 14.59 28.01
C GLU A 246 -12.55 14.32 26.94
N MET A 247 -12.33 13.04 26.60
CA MET A 247 -11.35 12.62 25.61
C MET A 247 -11.95 12.39 24.23
N THR A 248 -13.27 12.32 24.07
CA THR A 248 -13.91 12.07 22.77
C THR A 248 -14.66 13.27 22.21
N ARG A 249 -15.10 14.20 23.06
CA ARG A 249 -15.85 15.39 22.62
C ARG A 249 -14.98 16.34 21.79
N ILE A 250 -15.61 16.94 20.77
CA ILE A 250 -15.06 18.02 19.98
C ILE A 250 -15.99 19.22 20.15
N VAL A 251 -15.45 20.36 20.61
CA VAL A 251 -16.26 21.51 21.02
C VAL A 251 -15.69 22.79 20.40
N LYS A 252 -16.54 23.57 19.73
CA LYS A 252 -16.22 24.94 19.32
C LYS A 252 -16.28 25.84 20.55
N THR A 253 -15.22 26.59 20.79
CA THR A 253 -15.12 27.61 21.85
C THR A 253 -15.00 28.99 21.21
N GLU A 254 -14.96 30.04 22.02
CA GLU A 254 -14.71 31.40 21.52
C GLU A 254 -13.33 31.57 20.88
N LYS A 255 -12.34 30.79 21.34
CA LYS A 255 -10.93 30.91 20.93
C LYS A 255 -10.54 29.96 19.78
N GLY A 256 -11.36 28.96 19.49
CA GLY A 256 -11.06 27.94 18.49
C GLY A 256 -11.84 26.65 18.72
N VAL A 257 -11.21 25.51 18.45
CA VAL A 257 -11.79 24.17 18.64
C VAL A 257 -10.98 23.36 19.63
N ASP A 258 -11.66 22.85 20.65
CA ASP A 258 -11.15 21.89 21.62
C ASP A 258 -11.43 20.47 21.10
N ILE A 259 -10.39 19.70 20.81
CA ILE A 259 -10.47 18.33 20.31
C ILE A 259 -10.03 17.35 21.40
N GLY A 260 -10.92 16.46 21.84
CA GLY A 260 -10.57 15.38 22.74
C GLY A 260 -9.52 14.44 22.15
N ALA A 261 -8.55 13.99 22.95
CA ALA A 261 -7.39 13.23 22.48
C ALA A 261 -7.72 11.85 21.86
N SER A 262 -8.88 11.29 22.20
CA SER A 262 -9.41 10.02 21.67
C SER A 262 -10.43 10.21 20.56
N ALA A 263 -10.70 11.45 20.12
CA ALA A 263 -11.57 11.71 18.98
C ALA A 263 -10.98 11.10 17.70
N ALA A 264 -11.77 10.30 16.99
CA ALA A 264 -11.34 9.67 15.75
C ALA A 264 -11.08 10.73 14.67
N LEU A 265 -10.07 10.51 13.83
CA LEU A 265 -9.68 11.44 12.78
C LEU A 265 -10.84 11.76 11.82
N ILE A 266 -11.71 10.77 11.55
CA ILE A 266 -12.90 10.99 10.74
C ILE A 266 -13.91 11.93 11.42
N GLU A 267 -14.08 11.83 12.75
CA GLU A 267 -15.00 12.70 13.50
C GLU A 267 -14.44 14.13 13.57
N VAL A 268 -13.12 14.27 13.73
CA VAL A 268 -12.40 15.54 13.62
C VAL A 268 -12.61 16.17 12.24
N GLU A 269 -12.41 15.41 11.16
CA GLU A 269 -12.61 15.89 9.79
C GLU A 269 -14.04 16.44 9.59
N HIS A 270 -15.06 15.66 9.96
CA HIS A 270 -16.46 16.07 9.80
C HIS A 270 -16.77 17.33 10.62
N PHE A 271 -16.32 17.39 11.88
CA PHE A 271 -16.56 18.56 12.73
C PHE A 271 -15.89 19.82 12.18
N LEU A 272 -14.64 19.71 11.72
CA LEU A 272 -13.92 20.84 11.15
C LEU A 272 -14.55 21.33 9.85
N ARG A 273 -15.04 20.44 8.98
CA ARG A 273 -15.79 20.82 7.77
C ARG A 273 -17.05 21.62 8.10
N GLU A 274 -17.76 21.24 9.16
CA GLU A 274 -18.93 21.99 9.63
C GLU A 274 -18.55 23.39 10.14
N VAL A 275 -17.46 23.51 10.89
CA VAL A 275 -16.95 24.81 11.34
C VAL A 275 -16.51 25.68 10.16
N ILE A 276 -15.80 25.12 9.18
CA ILE A 276 -15.37 25.81 7.95
C ILE A 276 -16.56 26.36 7.17
N ARG A 277 -17.68 25.63 7.14
CA ARG A 277 -18.89 26.07 6.44
C ARG A 277 -19.59 27.25 7.11
N ILE A 278 -19.50 27.34 8.44
CA ILE A 278 -20.26 28.30 9.26
C ILE A 278 -19.46 29.58 9.53
N GLU A 279 -18.18 29.43 9.86
CA GLU A 279 -17.32 30.55 10.24
C GLU A 279 -16.67 31.22 9.01
N PRO A 280 -16.30 32.51 9.09
CA PRO A 280 -15.58 33.18 8.01
C PRO A 280 -14.28 32.47 7.59
N GLU A 281 -13.92 32.54 6.31
CA GLU A 281 -12.69 31.90 5.77
C GLU A 281 -11.44 32.26 6.58
N HIS A 282 -11.32 33.53 6.98
CA HIS A 282 -10.16 34.00 7.72
C HIS A 282 -10.02 33.38 9.12
N LYS A 283 -11.09 32.83 9.71
CA LYS A 283 -11.02 32.13 11.01
C LYS A 283 -10.62 30.67 10.87
N THR A 284 -10.76 30.08 9.70
CA THR A 284 -10.78 28.62 9.52
C THR A 284 -9.61 28.09 8.68
N ARG A 285 -8.61 28.92 8.38
CA ARG A 285 -7.46 28.55 7.52
C ARG A 285 -6.65 27.38 8.08
N ILE A 286 -6.47 27.30 9.40
CA ILE A 286 -5.85 26.14 10.06
C ILE A 286 -6.69 24.87 9.86
N TYR A 287 -8.00 24.96 10.09
CA TYR A 287 -8.90 23.82 9.96
C TYR A 287 -8.97 23.31 8.53
N GLN A 288 -8.94 24.21 7.55
CA GLN A 288 -8.85 23.84 6.14
C GLN A 288 -7.57 23.04 5.86
N GLY A 289 -6.41 23.51 6.33
CA GLY A 289 -5.15 22.78 6.20
C GLY A 289 -5.18 21.41 6.89
N MET A 290 -5.79 21.30 8.08
CA MET A 290 -6.00 20.01 8.75
C MET A 290 -6.86 19.06 7.91
N VAL A 291 -7.99 19.53 7.38
CA VAL A 291 -8.91 18.74 6.55
C VAL A 291 -8.21 18.28 5.25
N ASP A 292 -7.43 19.15 4.62
CA ASP A 292 -6.68 18.83 3.41
C ASP A 292 -5.62 17.75 3.66
N MET A 293 -4.90 17.82 4.78
CA MET A 293 -3.95 16.78 5.18
C MET A 293 -4.64 15.45 5.49
N LEU A 294 -5.79 15.48 6.19
CA LEU A 294 -6.56 14.28 6.51
C LEU A 294 -7.07 13.54 5.27
N ASN A 295 -7.36 14.26 4.18
CA ASN A 295 -7.75 13.63 2.91
C ASN A 295 -6.65 12.70 2.35
N TRP A 296 -5.38 13.00 2.60
CA TRP A 296 -4.23 12.18 2.18
C TRP A 296 -3.67 11.30 3.30
N PHE A 297 -4.32 11.29 4.47
CA PHE A 297 -3.93 10.51 5.63
C PHE A 297 -4.55 9.12 5.58
N ALA A 298 -3.78 8.11 5.18
CA ALA A 298 -4.24 6.72 5.13
C ALA A 298 -5.55 6.53 4.32
N GLY A 299 -6.26 5.42 4.53
CA GLY A 299 -7.64 5.21 4.08
C GLY A 299 -8.70 5.51 5.16
N LYS A 300 -9.99 5.54 4.76
CA LYS A 300 -11.12 5.72 5.70
C LYS A 300 -11.11 4.71 6.85
N GLN A 301 -10.65 3.48 6.59
CA GLN A 301 -10.57 2.40 7.57
C GLN A 301 -9.67 2.77 8.76
N ILE A 302 -8.52 3.39 8.48
CA ILE A 302 -7.58 3.87 9.50
C ILE A 302 -8.12 5.13 10.16
N ARG A 303 -8.63 6.10 9.39
CA ARG A 303 -9.17 7.36 9.94
C ARG A 303 -10.40 7.17 10.82
N SER A 304 -11.15 6.08 10.63
CA SER A 304 -12.36 5.77 11.42
C SER A 304 -12.07 5.33 12.86
N VAL A 305 -10.85 4.88 13.14
CA VAL A 305 -10.47 4.37 14.47
C VAL A 305 -9.23 5.07 15.04
N GLY A 306 -8.31 5.53 14.18
CA GLY A 306 -7.16 6.32 14.59
C GLY A 306 -7.61 7.67 15.17
N ALA A 307 -6.96 8.12 16.25
CA ALA A 307 -7.30 9.36 16.94
C ALA A 307 -6.18 10.40 16.84
N LEU A 308 -6.56 11.69 16.86
CA LEU A 308 -5.60 12.80 16.74
C LEU A 308 -4.60 12.84 17.89
N GLY A 309 -5.07 12.63 19.13
CA GLY A 309 -4.17 12.58 20.30
C GLY A 309 -3.24 11.38 20.27
N SER A 310 -3.69 10.22 19.77
CA SER A 310 -2.80 9.08 19.55
C SER A 310 -1.72 9.40 18.51
N ASN A 311 -2.07 10.09 17.41
CA ASN A 311 -1.08 10.51 16.41
C ASN A 311 0.00 11.44 17.00
N VAL A 312 -0.38 12.42 17.83
CA VAL A 312 0.55 13.30 18.55
C VAL A 312 1.43 12.49 19.51
N MET A 313 0.83 11.63 20.33
CA MET A 313 1.54 10.86 21.35
C MET A 313 2.45 9.77 20.79
N THR A 314 2.20 9.29 19.57
CA THR A 314 3.14 8.41 18.85
C THR A 314 4.45 9.13 18.53
N GLY A 315 4.43 10.44 18.28
CA GLY A 315 5.63 11.24 17.99
C GLY A 315 6.40 10.76 16.76
N SER A 316 5.69 10.30 15.73
CA SER A 316 6.32 9.82 14.50
C SER A 316 6.97 10.97 13.72
N PRO A 317 8.22 10.84 13.24
CA PRO A 317 8.93 11.94 12.56
C PRO A 317 8.31 12.36 11.23
N ILE A 318 7.46 11.48 10.68
CA ILE A 318 6.77 11.56 9.39
C ILE A 318 5.25 11.72 9.60
N SER A 319 4.82 12.12 10.79
CA SER A 319 3.41 12.39 11.03
C SER A 319 2.94 13.55 10.15
N ASP A 320 1.75 13.43 9.57
CA ASP A 320 1.13 14.49 8.77
C ASP A 320 0.49 15.58 9.63
N MET A 321 -0.05 15.26 10.81
CA MET A 321 -0.72 16.26 11.66
C MET A 321 0.22 17.04 12.58
N ILE A 322 1.27 16.42 13.13
CA ILE A 322 2.21 17.09 14.05
C ILE A 322 2.83 18.36 13.43
N PRO A 323 3.36 18.38 12.18
CA PRO A 323 3.86 19.60 11.55
C PRO A 323 2.81 20.71 11.49
N THR A 324 1.58 20.37 11.07
CA THR A 324 0.43 21.28 11.02
C THR A 324 0.14 21.88 12.39
N LEU A 325 0.13 21.06 13.44
CA LEU A 325 -0.14 21.50 14.81
C LEU A 325 1.03 22.30 15.41
N MET A 326 2.28 21.95 15.09
CA MET A 326 3.49 22.64 15.55
C MET A 326 3.61 24.04 14.96
N ALA A 327 3.36 24.22 13.67
CA ALA A 327 3.38 25.53 13.01
C ALA A 327 2.37 26.52 13.65
N CYS A 328 1.28 25.99 14.22
CA CYS A 328 0.27 26.77 14.91
C CYS A 328 0.53 26.97 16.41
N LYS A 329 1.57 26.35 16.98
CA LYS A 329 1.87 26.35 18.43
C LYS A 329 0.64 25.94 19.27
N VAL A 330 -0.05 24.87 18.86
CA VAL A 330 -1.28 24.43 19.56
C VAL A 330 -1.01 24.10 21.02
N VAL A 331 -2.03 24.31 21.87
CA VAL A 331 -1.94 24.01 23.29
C VAL A 331 -2.47 22.60 23.56
N LEU A 332 -1.67 21.80 24.24
CA LEU A 332 -2.01 20.46 24.70
C LEU A 332 -2.33 20.49 26.19
N GLU A 333 -3.44 19.88 26.59
CA GLU A 333 -3.84 19.73 27.99
C GLU A 333 -3.52 18.32 28.47
N LEU A 334 -2.54 18.23 29.37
CA LEU A 334 -2.11 17.01 30.05
C LEU A 334 -2.74 17.00 31.45
N GLN A 335 -3.16 15.83 31.91
CA GLN A 335 -3.68 15.66 33.26
C GLN A 335 -3.03 14.46 33.95
N SER A 336 -2.80 14.60 35.26
CA SER A 336 -2.36 13.56 36.19
C SER A 336 -3.25 13.63 37.43
N ILE A 337 -3.43 12.49 38.11
CA ILE A 337 -4.21 12.45 39.35
C ILE A 337 -3.52 13.23 40.49
N ASP A 338 -2.18 13.22 40.51
CA ASP A 338 -1.38 13.82 41.60
C ASP A 338 -0.97 15.25 41.28
N SER A 339 -0.59 15.53 40.04
CA SER A 339 -0.10 16.86 39.61
C SER A 339 -1.20 17.78 39.06
N GLY A 340 -2.43 17.30 38.88
CA GLY A 340 -3.52 18.06 38.30
C GLY A 340 -3.35 18.35 36.80
N ILE A 341 -3.78 19.53 36.36
CA ILE A 341 -3.80 19.93 34.95
C ILE A 341 -2.52 20.69 34.59
N ARG A 342 -1.86 20.29 33.50
CA ARG A 342 -0.70 20.97 32.91
C ARG A 342 -0.97 21.27 31.44
N THR A 343 -0.82 22.52 31.03
CA THR A 343 -0.89 22.91 29.62
C THR A 343 0.51 23.10 29.04
N VAL A 344 0.77 22.52 27.87
CA VAL A 344 2.05 22.65 27.16
C VAL A 344 1.81 23.09 25.72
N ILE A 345 2.75 23.83 25.15
CA ILE A 345 2.71 24.21 23.74
C ILE A 345 3.39 23.11 22.93
N LEU A 346 2.78 22.71 21.81
CA LEU A 346 3.41 21.79 20.87
C LEU A 346 4.41 22.56 19.99
N ASP A 347 5.68 22.58 20.39
CA ASP A 347 6.79 23.24 19.70
C ASP A 347 7.99 22.29 19.53
N ASN A 348 9.15 22.82 19.14
CA ASN A 348 10.37 22.03 18.93
C ASN A 348 10.90 21.33 20.20
N ASN A 349 10.47 21.77 21.39
CA ASN A 349 10.90 21.24 22.68
C ASN A 349 9.99 20.11 23.20
N PHE A 350 8.79 19.93 22.62
CA PHE A 350 7.87 18.90 23.05
C PHE A 350 8.41 17.48 22.83
N PHE A 351 9.04 17.24 21.67
CA PHE A 351 9.71 15.97 21.35
C PHE A 351 11.20 16.06 21.66
N VAL A 352 11.62 15.36 22.71
CA VAL A 352 13.00 15.38 23.22
C VAL A 352 13.87 14.26 22.65
N GLY A 353 13.27 13.30 21.94
CA GLY A 353 13.97 12.17 21.33
C GLY A 353 13.10 11.46 20.30
N TYR A 354 13.67 10.47 19.60
CA TYR A 354 12.91 9.63 18.65
C TYR A 354 11.72 8.98 19.36
N ARG A 355 10.50 9.38 18.99
CA ARG A 355 9.23 8.95 19.61
C ARG A 355 9.17 9.12 21.14
N LYS A 356 9.84 10.15 21.66
CA LYS A 356 9.83 10.52 23.08
C LYS A 356 9.39 11.97 23.25
N SER A 357 8.48 12.22 24.20
CA SER A 357 7.98 13.55 24.53
C SER A 357 8.24 13.92 25.99
N ILE A 358 7.93 15.17 26.36
CA ILE A 358 8.01 15.70 27.74
C ILE A 358 6.86 15.26 28.65
N VAL A 359 5.94 14.42 28.14
CA VAL A 359 4.78 13.92 28.90
C VAL A 359 5.27 12.93 29.94
N ARG A 360 4.88 13.13 31.21
CA ARG A 360 5.30 12.25 32.30
C ARG A 360 4.56 10.90 32.21
N PRO A 361 5.15 9.79 32.70
CA PRO A 361 4.52 8.46 32.60
C PRO A 361 3.11 8.36 33.20
N ASP A 362 2.82 9.12 34.24
CA ASP A 362 1.51 9.21 34.93
C ASP A 362 0.52 10.17 34.26
N GLU A 363 0.98 11.00 33.32
CA GLU A 363 0.14 11.97 32.62
C GLU A 363 -0.59 11.37 31.41
N VAL A 364 -1.75 11.97 31.11
CA VAL A 364 -2.55 11.66 29.93
C VAL A 364 -2.84 12.94 29.16
N LEU A 365 -2.64 12.91 27.84
CA LEU A 365 -3.16 13.94 26.94
C LEU A 365 -4.68 13.83 26.88
N VAL A 366 -5.40 14.82 27.40
CA VAL A 366 -6.87 14.83 27.43
C VAL A 366 -7.43 15.58 26.22
N LYS A 367 -6.82 16.71 25.84
CA LYS A 367 -7.37 17.63 24.85
C LYS A 367 -6.29 18.39 24.08
N ILE A 368 -6.58 18.68 22.81
CA ILE A 368 -5.79 19.50 21.89
C ILE A 368 -6.61 20.76 21.56
N LYS A 369 -6.07 21.95 21.84
CA LYS A 369 -6.74 23.23 21.64
C LYS A 369 -6.19 23.91 20.39
N VAL A 370 -6.95 23.87 19.30
CA VAL A 370 -6.57 24.46 18.01
C VAL A 370 -7.24 25.84 17.89
N PRO A 371 -6.48 26.93 17.72
CA PRO A 371 -7.05 28.27 17.69
C PRO A 371 -7.73 28.59 16.36
N PHE A 372 -8.64 29.57 16.37
CA PHE A 372 -9.03 30.28 15.13
C PHE A 372 -7.85 31.10 14.59
N THR A 373 -7.83 31.31 13.28
CA THR A 373 -6.95 32.31 12.64
C THR A 373 -7.57 33.71 12.67
N LYS A 374 -6.73 34.73 12.53
CA LYS A 374 -7.14 36.14 12.35
C LYS A 374 -7.13 36.53 10.87
N GLU A 375 -7.62 37.74 10.54
CA GLU A 375 -7.66 38.24 9.16
C GLU A 375 -6.30 38.27 8.47
N ASP A 376 -5.26 38.77 9.17
CA ASP A 376 -3.89 38.86 8.67
C ASP A 376 -3.07 37.56 8.90
N GLU A 377 -3.70 36.47 9.37
CA GLU A 377 -3.03 35.19 9.58
C GLU A 377 -3.33 34.19 8.45
N TYR A 378 -2.31 33.70 7.76
CA TYR A 378 -2.42 32.73 6.69
C TYR A 378 -1.79 31.40 7.08
N PHE A 379 -2.35 30.30 6.57
CA PHE A 379 -1.91 28.95 6.90
C PHE A 379 -1.99 28.01 5.70
N TYR A 380 -0.93 27.26 5.46
CA TYR A 380 -0.87 26.20 4.45
C TYR A 380 -0.10 25.00 4.95
N SER A 381 -0.52 23.80 4.56
CA SER A 381 0.15 22.53 4.85
C SER A 381 0.23 21.65 3.62
N PHE A 382 1.34 20.92 3.46
CA PHE A 382 1.65 20.11 2.30
C PHE A 382 2.25 18.76 2.69
N LYS A 383 2.04 17.78 1.80
CA LYS A 383 2.60 16.43 1.90
C LYS A 383 3.18 16.01 0.55
N GLN A 384 4.39 15.46 0.56
CA GLN A 384 4.95 14.71 -0.55
C GLN A 384 5.24 13.27 -0.10
N ALA A 385 4.80 12.30 -0.90
CA ALA A 385 4.99 10.86 -0.67
C ALA A 385 5.30 10.15 -2.00
N ARG A 386 5.47 8.82 -2.02
CA ARG A 386 5.68 8.07 -3.27
C ARG A 386 4.37 7.87 -4.02
N ARG A 387 3.27 7.71 -3.28
CA ARG A 387 1.89 7.74 -3.78
C ARG A 387 1.12 8.85 -3.05
N ARG A 388 0.12 9.44 -3.72
CA ARG A 388 -0.70 10.51 -3.14
C ARG A 388 -1.51 10.03 -1.93
N GLU A 389 -2.24 8.93 -2.08
CA GLU A 389 -3.15 8.40 -1.07
C GLU A 389 -2.50 7.28 -0.25
N ASP A 390 -2.82 7.17 1.05
CA ASP A 390 -2.43 6.05 1.91
C ASP A 390 -0.94 5.66 1.82
N ASP A 391 -0.08 6.66 1.94
CA ASP A 391 1.37 6.52 1.96
C ASP A 391 2.00 7.38 3.05
N ILE A 392 3.19 7.00 3.47
CA ILE A 392 4.01 7.73 4.42
C ILE A 392 4.64 8.95 3.74
N ALA A 393 4.66 10.09 4.42
CA ALA A 393 5.33 11.29 3.91
C ALA A 393 6.85 11.07 3.79
N ILE A 394 7.41 11.47 2.64
CA ILE A 394 8.84 11.68 2.45
C ILE A 394 9.24 12.98 3.16
N VAL A 395 8.52 14.06 2.85
CA VAL A 395 8.56 15.34 3.57
C VAL A 395 7.14 15.88 3.61
N ASN A 396 6.76 16.43 4.75
CA ASN A 396 5.56 17.25 4.90
C ASN A 396 5.94 18.56 5.61
N ALA A 397 5.20 19.62 5.33
CA ALA A 397 5.50 20.95 5.80
C ALA A 397 4.21 21.71 6.12
N ALA A 398 4.26 22.58 7.12
CA ALA A 398 3.21 23.54 7.42
C ALA A 398 3.83 24.91 7.71
N VAL A 399 3.15 25.95 7.25
CA VAL A 399 3.59 27.34 7.37
C VAL A 399 2.41 28.17 7.86
N LYS A 400 2.59 28.84 9.00
CA LYS A 400 1.67 29.87 9.51
C LYS A 400 2.38 31.23 9.42
N VAL A 401 1.76 32.22 8.79
CA VAL A 401 2.30 33.59 8.74
C VAL A 401 1.26 34.54 9.30
N THR A 402 1.69 35.50 10.11
CA THR A 402 0.89 36.65 10.56
C THR A 402 1.53 37.90 9.99
N PHE A 403 0.76 38.71 9.28
CA PHE A 403 1.21 40.02 8.80
C PHE A 403 0.76 41.12 9.76
N GLU A 404 1.47 42.25 9.72
CA GLU A 404 0.93 43.50 10.26
C GLU A 404 -0.38 43.86 9.53
N GLU A 405 -1.27 44.57 10.22
CA GLU A 405 -2.61 44.87 9.69
C GLU A 405 -2.54 45.52 8.30
N LYS A 406 -3.18 44.89 7.31
CA LYS A 406 -3.24 45.37 5.91
C LYS A 406 -1.87 45.61 5.27
N SER A 407 -0.87 44.83 5.66
CA SER A 407 0.52 44.94 5.21
C SER A 407 1.02 43.61 4.63
N ASN A 408 2.20 43.65 4.00
CA ASN A 408 2.98 42.45 3.65
C ASN A 408 4.19 42.26 4.58
N ILE A 409 4.31 43.05 5.66
CA ILE A 409 5.37 42.92 6.66
C ILE A 409 5.02 41.79 7.62
N ILE A 410 5.96 40.84 7.79
CA ILE A 410 5.78 39.65 8.62
C ILE A 410 5.87 40.04 10.10
N GLU A 411 4.75 39.99 10.84
CA GLU A 411 4.73 40.13 12.29
C GLU A 411 5.30 38.87 12.97
N SER A 412 4.89 37.70 12.47
CA SER A 412 5.41 36.41 12.91
C SER A 412 5.24 35.34 11.84
N ILE A 413 6.13 34.35 11.85
CA ILE A 413 6.01 33.15 11.02
C ILE A 413 6.33 31.93 11.87
N GLY A 414 5.69 30.82 11.58
CA GLY A 414 5.87 29.54 12.25
C GLY A 414 5.94 28.40 11.24
N PHE A 415 6.87 27.48 11.45
CA PHE A 415 7.06 26.31 10.60
C PHE A 415 6.84 25.01 11.35
N GLY A 416 6.43 23.98 10.62
CA GLY A 416 6.52 22.60 11.06
C GLY A 416 6.96 21.72 9.90
N PHE A 417 7.95 20.86 10.11
CA PHE A 417 8.47 19.93 9.10
C PHE A 417 8.58 18.51 9.63
N GLY A 418 8.10 17.53 8.86
CA GLY A 418 8.33 16.10 9.09
C GLY A 418 9.19 15.48 7.98
N GLY A 419 9.80 14.34 8.28
CA GLY A 419 10.68 13.60 7.36
C GLY A 419 12.09 14.17 7.18
N LEU A 420 12.43 15.27 7.86
CA LEU A 420 13.73 15.94 7.79
C LEU A 420 14.62 15.70 9.02
N SER A 421 14.12 14.99 10.04
CA SER A 421 14.88 14.64 11.25
C SER A 421 14.29 13.37 11.89
N PHE A 422 14.88 12.91 13.00
CA PHE A 422 14.35 11.83 13.83
C PHE A 422 13.09 12.23 14.63
N LYS A 423 12.68 13.50 14.54
CA LYS A 423 11.44 14.06 15.08
C LYS A 423 10.87 15.09 14.11
N THR A 424 9.63 15.53 14.33
CA THR A 424 9.12 16.75 13.69
C THR A 424 9.86 17.95 14.27
N VAL A 425 10.22 18.91 13.42
CA VAL A 425 11.03 20.08 13.77
C VAL A 425 10.39 21.38 13.27
N THR A 426 10.77 22.50 13.87
CA THR A 426 10.48 23.86 13.38
C THR A 426 11.75 24.50 12.79
N ALA A 427 11.68 25.74 12.33
CA ALA A 427 12.83 26.47 11.76
C ALA A 427 13.09 27.78 12.53
N PRO A 428 13.56 27.72 13.80
CA PRO A 428 13.57 28.87 14.69
C PRO A 428 14.50 30.01 14.23
N LYS A 429 15.64 29.71 13.59
CA LYS A 429 16.52 30.75 13.05
C LYS A 429 15.83 31.49 11.91
N THR A 430 15.23 30.74 10.99
CA THR A 430 14.43 31.26 9.88
C THR A 430 13.27 32.10 10.42
N GLU A 431 12.51 31.61 11.41
CA GLU A 431 11.39 32.35 12.00
C GLU A 431 11.83 33.72 12.56
N GLN A 432 12.98 33.75 13.25
CA GLN A 432 13.51 34.97 13.83
C GLN A 432 14.05 35.93 12.78
N THR A 433 14.70 35.42 11.73
CA THR A 433 15.28 36.24 10.65
C THR A 433 14.21 36.89 9.79
N LEU A 434 13.13 36.18 9.47
CA LEU A 434 12.07 36.70 8.59
C LEU A 434 11.14 37.71 9.28
N LYS A 435 11.16 37.78 10.63
CA LYS A 435 10.33 38.73 11.37
C LYS A 435 10.68 40.18 11.02
N GLY A 436 9.67 40.97 10.69
CA GLY A 436 9.79 42.38 10.27
C GLY A 436 10.19 42.56 8.81
N MET A 437 10.37 41.48 8.04
CA MET A 437 10.67 41.57 6.61
C MET A 437 9.39 41.62 5.76
N PRO A 438 9.41 42.27 4.59
CA PRO A 438 8.31 42.22 3.62
C PRO A 438 8.19 40.85 2.93
N TRP A 439 6.98 40.41 2.61
CA TRP A 439 6.72 39.20 1.82
C TRP A 439 7.06 39.41 0.34
N ASN A 440 8.32 39.19 -0.04
CA ASN A 440 8.78 39.36 -1.43
C ASN A 440 9.88 38.34 -1.78
N ARG A 441 10.39 38.41 -3.02
CA ARG A 441 11.42 37.49 -3.53
C ARG A 441 12.74 37.56 -2.77
N HIS A 442 13.14 38.75 -2.33
CA HIS A 442 14.37 38.90 -1.56
C HIS A 442 14.27 38.16 -0.22
N THR A 443 13.13 38.29 0.48
CA THR A 443 12.84 37.55 1.71
C THR A 443 12.77 36.05 1.47
N LEU A 444 12.24 35.60 0.33
CA LEU A 444 12.23 34.17 -0.06
C LEU A 444 13.65 33.59 -0.22
N GLU A 445 14.57 34.31 -0.88
CA GLU A 445 15.97 33.87 -1.04
C GLU A 445 16.71 33.79 0.31
N ILE A 446 16.46 34.75 1.20
CA ILE A 446 16.99 34.73 2.57
C ILE A 446 16.43 33.52 3.32
N ALA A 447 15.12 33.28 3.22
CA ALA A 447 14.48 32.13 3.84
C ALA A 447 15.08 30.81 3.37
N TYR A 448 15.41 30.64 2.09
CA TYR A 448 16.05 29.42 1.59
C TYR A 448 17.40 29.15 2.26
N SER A 449 18.22 30.19 2.38
CA SER A 449 19.53 30.09 3.04
C SER A 449 19.37 29.68 4.50
N CYS A 450 18.45 30.33 5.24
CA CYS A 450 18.20 30.00 6.65
C CYS A 450 17.57 28.62 6.84
N LEU A 451 16.64 28.19 5.97
CA LEU A 451 15.99 26.88 6.07
C LEU A 451 17.00 25.74 5.89
N LEU A 452 17.99 25.89 5.01
CA LEU A 452 19.05 24.88 4.84
C LEU A 452 19.94 24.74 6.09
N GLU A 453 20.09 25.82 6.87
CA GLU A 453 20.82 25.80 8.13
C GLU A 453 19.99 25.22 9.28
N ASP A 454 18.69 25.56 9.36
CA ASP A 454 17.78 25.01 10.37
C ASP A 454 17.47 23.51 10.16
N LEU A 455 17.55 23.03 8.91
CA LEU A 455 17.15 21.68 8.51
C LEU A 455 18.32 20.87 7.94
N PRO A 456 19.40 20.65 8.72
CA PRO A 456 20.52 19.84 8.26
C PRO A 456 20.09 18.37 8.12
N LEU A 457 20.55 17.75 7.03
CA LEU A 457 20.32 16.33 6.75
C LEU A 457 21.64 15.66 6.38
N ASP A 458 22.02 14.67 7.19
CA ASP A 458 23.22 13.85 7.03
C ASP A 458 23.10 12.92 5.81
N PRO A 459 24.18 12.67 5.04
CA PRO A 459 24.17 11.73 3.92
C PRO A 459 23.70 10.31 4.28
N GLY A 460 23.94 9.85 5.50
CA GLY A 460 23.51 8.56 6.05
C GLY A 460 22.14 8.60 6.74
N ALA A 461 21.38 9.69 6.65
CA ALA A 461 20.09 9.80 7.31
C ALA A 461 19.10 8.71 6.83
N PRO A 462 18.40 8.02 7.75
CA PRO A 462 17.40 7.02 7.40
C PRO A 462 16.36 7.56 6.40
N GLY A 463 15.94 6.69 5.49
CA GLY A 463 15.02 7.03 4.39
C GLY A 463 15.71 7.50 3.09
N GLY A 464 17.01 7.84 3.12
CA GLY A 464 17.78 8.22 1.93
C GLY A 464 17.22 9.49 1.26
N MET A 465 17.29 9.57 -0.07
CA MET A 465 16.72 10.67 -0.86
C MET A 465 17.15 12.08 -0.39
N ILE A 466 18.40 12.22 0.07
CA ILE A 466 18.85 13.40 0.82
C ILE A 466 18.65 14.70 0.04
N GLN A 467 19.12 14.74 -1.22
CA GLN A 467 18.97 15.92 -2.06
C GLN A 467 17.49 16.22 -2.34
N TYR A 468 16.69 15.19 -2.64
CA TYR A 468 15.26 15.36 -2.87
C TYR A 468 14.52 15.91 -1.64
N ARG A 469 14.83 15.41 -0.44
CA ARG A 469 14.24 15.90 0.82
C ARG A 469 14.62 17.36 1.11
N LYS A 470 15.88 17.75 0.89
CA LYS A 470 16.33 19.14 1.00
C LYS A 470 15.62 20.05 -0.02
N SER A 471 15.52 19.63 -1.28
CA SER A 471 14.78 20.40 -2.29
C SER A 471 13.30 20.53 -1.95
N LEU A 472 12.68 19.50 -1.36
CA LEU A 472 11.29 19.55 -0.93
C LEU A 472 11.04 20.54 0.20
N SER A 473 11.94 20.68 1.19
CA SER A 473 11.72 21.66 2.27
C SER A 473 11.61 23.09 1.71
N LEU A 474 12.45 23.43 0.73
CA LEU A 474 12.42 24.72 0.03
C LEU A 474 11.21 24.84 -0.90
N SER A 475 10.93 23.81 -1.69
CA SER A 475 9.83 23.81 -2.67
C SER A 475 8.47 23.93 -2.00
N LEU A 476 8.26 23.27 -0.85
CA LEU A 476 7.00 23.36 -0.12
C LEU A 476 6.82 24.74 0.52
N PHE A 477 7.90 25.38 1.00
CA PHE A 477 7.85 26.77 1.43
C PHE A 477 7.54 27.71 0.25
N PHE A 478 8.14 27.47 -0.92
CA PHE A 478 7.84 28.23 -2.13
C PHE A 478 6.36 28.16 -2.52
N LYS A 479 5.73 26.98 -2.43
CA LYS A 479 4.28 26.85 -2.68
C LYS A 479 3.46 27.65 -1.67
N ALA A 480 3.83 27.66 -0.38
CA ALA A 480 3.19 28.55 0.61
C ALA A 480 3.37 30.03 0.24
N PHE A 481 4.59 30.42 -0.16
CA PHE A 481 4.91 31.77 -0.61
C PHE A 481 4.00 32.24 -1.75
N LEU A 482 3.87 31.44 -2.80
CA LEU A 482 3.01 31.76 -3.94
C LEU A 482 1.52 31.83 -3.52
N ALA A 483 1.04 30.85 -2.76
CA ALA A 483 -0.37 30.80 -2.35
C ALA A 483 -0.77 31.99 -1.48
N ILE A 484 0.10 32.41 -0.56
CA ILE A 484 -0.10 33.59 0.29
C ILE A 484 -0.01 34.88 -0.55
N SER A 485 0.97 34.99 -1.43
CA SER A 485 1.11 36.16 -2.34
C SER A 485 -0.16 36.37 -3.18
N GLN A 486 -0.74 35.29 -3.71
CA GLN A 486 -2.00 35.38 -4.47
C GLN A 486 -3.18 35.88 -3.63
N LYS A 487 -3.21 35.57 -2.33
CA LYS A 487 -4.23 36.08 -1.41
C LYS A 487 -4.01 37.55 -1.05
N LEU A 488 -2.75 37.95 -0.81
CA LEU A 488 -2.37 39.31 -0.48
C LEU A 488 -2.53 40.28 -1.66
N GLN A 489 -2.38 39.79 -2.89
CA GLN A 489 -2.59 40.59 -4.12
C GLN A 489 -3.96 41.30 -4.15
N ARG A 490 -4.98 40.75 -3.48
CA ARG A 490 -6.31 41.35 -3.37
C ARG A 490 -6.31 42.70 -2.65
N TYR A 491 -5.31 42.96 -1.80
CA TYR A 491 -5.17 44.17 -1.00
C TYR A 491 -3.90 44.96 -1.35
N ILE A 492 -2.88 44.28 -1.89
CA ILE A 492 -1.58 44.85 -2.30
C ILE A 492 -1.32 44.46 -3.75
N PRO A 493 -1.77 45.27 -4.74
CA PRO A 493 -1.73 44.92 -6.17
C PRO A 493 -0.33 44.59 -6.71
N ASP A 494 0.72 45.19 -6.15
CA ASP A 494 2.12 44.99 -6.55
C ASP A 494 2.67 43.58 -6.24
N MET A 495 1.86 42.71 -5.61
CA MET A 495 2.20 41.31 -5.31
C MET A 495 1.69 40.32 -6.37
N ALA A 496 1.37 40.79 -7.58
CA ALA A 496 0.94 39.93 -8.68
C ALA A 496 1.98 38.84 -9.00
N LEU A 497 1.50 37.60 -9.13
CA LEU A 497 2.32 36.48 -9.57
C LEU A 497 2.53 36.51 -11.09
N ASP A 498 3.66 35.99 -11.56
CA ASP A 498 3.85 35.68 -12.98
C ASP A 498 2.86 34.57 -13.38
N ASP A 499 2.27 34.66 -14.58
CA ASP A 499 1.29 33.70 -15.09
C ASP A 499 1.78 32.24 -15.01
N ARG A 500 3.09 32.03 -15.16
CA ARG A 500 3.72 30.70 -15.07
C ARG A 500 3.68 30.12 -13.66
N GLU A 501 3.65 30.96 -12.64
CA GLU A 501 3.72 30.59 -11.23
C GLU A 501 2.34 30.36 -10.59
N VAL A 502 1.27 30.86 -11.22
CA VAL A 502 -0.10 30.70 -10.72
C VAL A 502 -0.44 29.21 -10.54
N SER A 503 0.03 28.34 -11.43
CA SER A 503 -0.14 26.89 -11.30
C SER A 503 0.48 26.31 -10.02
N GLY A 504 1.50 26.96 -9.46
CA GLY A 504 2.16 26.60 -8.21
C GLY A 504 1.31 26.82 -6.97
N THR A 505 0.24 27.63 -7.03
CA THR A 505 -0.68 27.85 -5.90
C THR A 505 -1.74 26.77 -5.79
N TYR A 506 -1.95 25.98 -6.85
CA TYR A 506 -3.01 24.98 -6.90
C TYR A 506 -2.67 23.74 -6.07
N GLY A 507 -3.67 23.27 -5.33
CA GLY A 507 -3.71 21.91 -4.80
C GLY A 507 -3.98 20.89 -5.91
N PHE A 508 -3.74 19.61 -5.62
CA PHE A 508 -4.08 18.55 -6.57
C PHE A 508 -5.60 18.43 -6.74
N HIS A 509 -6.06 18.45 -7.99
CA HIS A 509 -7.44 18.17 -8.36
C HIS A 509 -7.43 16.98 -9.33
N GLY A 510 -8.02 15.86 -8.91
CA GLY A 510 -8.20 14.71 -9.79
C GLY A 510 -9.22 15.03 -10.87
N GLN A 511 -8.91 14.68 -12.12
CA GLN A 511 -9.92 14.70 -13.18
C GLN A 511 -10.86 13.51 -13.00
N GLU A 512 -12.13 13.68 -13.38
CA GLU A 512 -13.06 12.56 -13.42
C GLU A 512 -12.53 11.49 -14.41
N PRO A 513 -12.36 10.24 -13.98
CA PRO A 513 -11.83 9.20 -14.84
C PRO A 513 -12.82 8.91 -15.96
N LYS A 514 -12.32 8.97 -17.20
CA LYS A 514 -13.04 8.61 -18.41
C LYS A 514 -12.43 7.34 -18.99
N SER A 515 -13.27 6.40 -19.39
CA SER A 515 -12.81 5.13 -19.97
C SER A 515 -13.76 4.68 -21.06
N SER A 516 -13.19 4.20 -22.17
CA SER A 516 -13.91 3.50 -23.23
C SER A 516 -13.24 2.15 -23.46
N GLN A 517 -14.03 1.12 -23.74
CA GLN A 517 -13.54 -0.21 -24.10
C GLN A 517 -14.16 -0.59 -25.43
N TYR A 518 -13.31 -0.93 -26.40
CA TYR A 518 -13.72 -1.32 -27.74
C TYR A 518 -13.33 -2.78 -27.95
N PHE A 519 -14.26 -3.58 -28.46
CA PHE A 519 -14.06 -4.99 -28.78
C PHE A 519 -14.94 -5.37 -29.97
N THR A 520 -14.63 -6.51 -30.60
CA THR A 520 -15.41 -7.03 -31.72
C THR A 520 -16.71 -7.66 -31.22
N VAL A 521 -17.84 -7.21 -31.75
CA VAL A 521 -19.17 -7.78 -31.47
C VAL A 521 -19.32 -9.08 -32.26
N VAL A 522 -19.92 -10.10 -31.64
CA VAL A 522 -20.18 -11.37 -32.32
C VAL A 522 -21.27 -11.22 -33.40
N PRO A 523 -21.24 -12.02 -34.48
CA PRO A 523 -22.29 -11.97 -35.50
C PRO A 523 -23.67 -12.29 -34.93
N ASP A 524 -24.73 -11.68 -35.46
CA ASP A 524 -26.12 -11.97 -35.07
C ASP A 524 -26.53 -13.42 -35.34
N THR A 525 -25.81 -14.10 -36.22
CA THR A 525 -25.98 -15.53 -36.52
C THR A 525 -25.37 -16.45 -35.46
N GLN A 526 -24.54 -15.94 -34.55
CA GLN A 526 -23.97 -16.74 -33.47
C GLN A 526 -25.05 -17.05 -32.43
N GLU A 527 -25.26 -18.34 -32.16
CA GLU A 527 -26.20 -18.84 -31.17
C GLU A 527 -26.03 -18.16 -29.80
N LYS A 528 -27.15 -17.88 -29.10
CA LYS A 528 -27.12 -17.17 -27.80
C LYS A 528 -26.39 -17.94 -26.70
N HIS A 529 -26.36 -19.26 -26.79
CA HIS A 529 -25.67 -20.13 -25.84
C HIS A 529 -24.19 -20.35 -26.19
N ASP A 530 -23.75 -19.92 -27.37
CA ASP A 530 -22.32 -19.89 -27.71
C ASP A 530 -21.68 -18.67 -27.04
N ALA A 531 -20.90 -18.94 -26.00
CA ALA A 531 -20.23 -17.97 -25.16
C ALA A 531 -18.92 -17.41 -25.76
N LEU A 532 -18.42 -17.96 -26.86
CA LEU A 532 -17.15 -17.53 -27.44
C LEU A 532 -17.21 -16.05 -27.86
N GLN A 533 -16.16 -15.29 -27.53
CA GLN A 533 -16.01 -13.85 -27.78
C GLN A 533 -17.05 -12.94 -27.10
N ARG A 534 -18.02 -13.49 -26.37
CA ARG A 534 -18.96 -12.71 -25.56
C ARG A 534 -18.31 -12.28 -24.24
N PRO A 535 -18.69 -11.11 -23.67
CA PRO A 535 -18.13 -10.60 -22.42
C PRO A 535 -18.73 -11.33 -21.19
N ILE A 536 -18.55 -12.64 -21.10
CA ILE A 536 -19.03 -13.46 -19.99
C ILE A 536 -18.27 -13.12 -18.71
N ILE A 537 -19.02 -12.93 -17.63
CA ILE A 537 -18.44 -12.65 -16.32
C ILE A 537 -17.58 -13.82 -15.84
N HIS A 538 -16.55 -13.53 -15.04
CA HIS A 538 -15.74 -14.60 -14.45
C HIS A 538 -16.62 -15.55 -13.61
N MET A 539 -16.52 -16.86 -13.84
CA MET A 539 -17.43 -17.88 -13.26
C MET A 539 -17.43 -17.92 -11.73
N SER A 540 -16.40 -17.40 -11.06
CA SER A 540 -16.35 -17.28 -9.60
C SER A 540 -16.64 -15.86 -9.09
N ALA A 541 -16.94 -14.88 -9.95
CA ALA A 541 -17.09 -13.47 -9.58
C ALA A 541 -18.10 -13.25 -8.45
N TYR A 542 -19.26 -13.92 -8.52
CA TYR A 542 -20.24 -13.84 -7.44
C TYR A 542 -19.70 -14.41 -6.13
N LYS A 543 -19.06 -15.60 -6.18
CA LYS A 543 -18.46 -16.22 -4.99
C LYS A 543 -17.37 -15.33 -4.37
N GLN A 544 -16.55 -14.71 -5.22
CA GLN A 544 -15.51 -13.77 -4.82
C GLN A 544 -16.10 -12.51 -4.18
N ALA A 545 -17.20 -11.98 -4.72
CA ALA A 545 -17.90 -10.83 -4.17
C ALA A 545 -18.60 -11.11 -2.83
N THR A 546 -18.97 -12.37 -2.59
CA THR A 546 -19.68 -12.82 -1.37
C THR A 546 -18.77 -13.40 -0.28
N GLY A 547 -17.48 -13.60 -0.54
CA GLY A 547 -16.57 -14.32 0.36
C GLY A 547 -16.67 -15.85 0.30
N GLU A 548 -17.56 -16.43 -0.51
CA GLU A 548 -17.75 -17.88 -0.65
C GLU A 548 -16.65 -18.57 -1.49
N ALA A 549 -15.79 -17.81 -2.17
CA ALA A 549 -14.67 -18.36 -2.93
C ALA A 549 -13.51 -18.75 -1.99
N GLN A 550 -13.38 -20.06 -1.69
CA GLN A 550 -12.31 -20.55 -0.81
C GLN A 550 -10.91 -20.49 -1.45
N TYR A 551 -9.99 -19.78 -0.80
CA TYR A 551 -8.54 -19.83 -1.02
C TYR A 551 -7.91 -20.90 -0.12
N VAL A 552 -6.58 -21.06 -0.16
CA VAL A 552 -5.92 -22.14 0.60
C VAL A 552 -6.18 -22.00 2.10
N ASP A 553 -6.03 -20.79 2.62
CA ASP A 553 -6.17 -20.57 4.06
C ASP A 553 -7.63 -20.62 4.55
N ASP A 554 -8.60 -20.46 3.65
CA ASP A 554 -10.03 -20.58 3.95
C ASP A 554 -10.51 -22.04 4.06
N LEU A 555 -9.65 -23.01 3.70
CA LEU A 555 -9.99 -24.43 3.85
C LEU A 555 -10.21 -24.76 5.33
N PRO A 556 -11.31 -25.45 5.68
CA PRO A 556 -11.60 -25.80 7.07
C PRO A 556 -10.44 -26.54 7.73
N TYR A 557 -10.26 -26.27 9.03
CA TYR A 557 -9.31 -26.97 9.88
C TYR A 557 -9.51 -28.49 9.80
N ARG A 558 -8.41 -29.24 9.68
CA ARG A 558 -8.39 -30.70 9.74
C ARG A 558 -8.09 -31.17 11.16
N GLU A 559 -8.68 -32.29 11.55
CA GLU A 559 -8.40 -32.88 12.86
C GLU A 559 -6.89 -33.14 13.03
N GLY A 560 -6.35 -32.70 14.17
CA GLY A 560 -4.93 -32.81 14.45
C GLY A 560 -4.02 -31.90 13.61
N GLU A 561 -4.56 -30.96 12.83
CA GLU A 561 -3.76 -30.00 12.05
C GLU A 561 -2.93 -29.08 12.96
N LEU A 562 -1.70 -28.79 12.52
CA LEU A 562 -0.74 -27.91 13.18
C LEU A 562 -0.31 -26.79 12.23
N TYR A 563 0.31 -25.76 12.80
CA TYR A 563 0.77 -24.59 12.07
C TYR A 563 2.30 -24.52 12.05
N CYS A 564 2.82 -24.06 10.92
CA CYS A 564 4.25 -23.93 10.70
C CYS A 564 4.68 -22.47 10.51
N SER A 565 5.87 -22.14 11.02
CA SER A 565 6.56 -20.86 10.75
C SER A 565 8.02 -21.11 10.42
N LEU A 566 8.54 -20.34 9.47
CA LEU A 566 9.91 -20.49 8.97
C LEU A 566 10.89 -19.75 9.89
N VAL A 567 12.06 -20.37 10.12
CA VAL A 567 13.23 -19.69 10.69
C VAL A 567 14.07 -19.20 9.52
N LEU A 568 14.30 -17.90 9.42
CA LEU A 568 14.92 -17.26 8.25
C LEU A 568 16.30 -16.69 8.58
N SER A 569 17.22 -16.74 7.61
CA SER A 569 18.52 -16.08 7.69
C SER A 569 18.38 -14.58 7.88
N THR A 570 19.20 -14.01 8.76
CA THR A 570 19.32 -12.56 8.98
C THR A 570 20.58 -11.96 8.34
N LYS A 571 21.37 -12.77 7.62
CA LYS A 571 22.64 -12.38 7.00
C LYS A 571 22.59 -12.55 5.49
N ALA A 572 23.20 -11.60 4.77
CA ALA A 572 23.31 -11.66 3.31
C ALA A 572 24.30 -12.75 2.86
N HIS A 573 25.42 -12.92 3.55
CA HIS A 573 26.38 -13.98 3.27
C HIS A 573 27.15 -14.33 4.54
N ALA A 574 27.05 -15.58 5.01
CA ALA A 574 27.72 -16.02 6.23
C ALA A 574 27.78 -17.55 6.33
N LYS A 575 28.79 -18.07 7.04
CA LYS A 575 28.75 -19.45 7.54
C LYS A 575 27.83 -19.53 8.74
N ILE A 576 27.08 -20.63 8.85
CA ILE A 576 26.27 -20.95 10.02
C ILE A 576 27.14 -21.77 10.96
N LEU A 577 27.43 -21.21 12.14
CA LEU A 577 28.21 -21.90 13.16
C LEU A 577 27.33 -22.77 14.05
N ASN A 578 26.13 -22.29 14.36
CA ASN A 578 25.17 -23.00 15.21
C ASN A 578 23.74 -22.49 15.01
N ILE A 579 22.77 -23.39 15.09
CA ILE A 579 21.34 -23.10 15.18
C ILE A 579 20.85 -23.73 16.49
N ASP A 580 20.40 -22.90 17.43
CA ASP A 580 19.92 -23.32 18.75
C ASP A 580 18.42 -23.02 18.89
N GLU A 581 17.63 -24.08 18.85
CA GLU A 581 16.18 -24.09 18.97
C GLU A 581 15.67 -24.34 20.41
N THR A 582 16.55 -24.55 21.39
CA THR A 582 16.17 -25.05 22.72
C THR A 582 15.14 -24.18 23.44
N GLU A 583 15.27 -22.85 23.36
CA GLU A 583 14.30 -21.92 23.96
C GLU A 583 12.96 -21.90 23.22
N ALA A 584 12.96 -22.12 21.91
CA ALA A 584 11.73 -22.23 21.13
C ALA A 584 10.96 -23.51 21.50
N LEU A 585 11.66 -24.64 21.64
CA LEU A 585 11.07 -25.93 22.00
C LEU A 585 10.47 -25.97 23.42
N LYS A 586 10.93 -25.11 24.33
CA LYS A 586 10.36 -24.99 25.68
C LYS A 586 9.01 -24.25 25.72
N MET A 587 8.64 -23.57 24.64
CA MET A 587 7.39 -22.80 24.61
C MET A 587 6.17 -23.72 24.57
N GLU A 588 5.19 -23.44 25.43
CA GLU A 588 3.92 -24.16 25.45
C GLU A 588 3.22 -24.10 24.08
N GLY A 589 2.80 -25.26 23.59
CA GLY A 589 2.14 -25.44 22.29
C GLY A 589 3.10 -25.61 21.10
N VAL A 590 4.42 -25.64 21.32
CA VAL A 590 5.42 -26.02 20.30
C VAL A 590 5.60 -27.55 20.30
N HIS A 591 5.48 -28.17 19.12
CA HIS A 591 5.61 -29.62 18.94
C HIS A 591 7.00 -30.04 18.49
N GLY A 592 7.74 -29.15 17.82
CA GLY A 592 9.12 -29.42 17.46
C GLY A 592 9.70 -28.49 16.42
N PHE A 593 10.91 -28.83 15.98
CA PHE A 593 11.68 -28.12 14.97
C PHE A 593 12.10 -29.09 13.86
N VAL A 594 12.01 -28.64 12.61
CA VAL A 594 12.47 -29.36 11.41
C VAL A 594 13.70 -28.65 10.87
N SER A 595 14.75 -29.40 10.62
CA SER A 595 16.05 -28.91 10.15
C SER A 595 16.52 -29.70 8.93
N ALA A 596 17.66 -29.32 8.36
CA ALA A 596 18.29 -30.07 7.27
C ALA A 596 18.58 -31.54 7.64
N ARG A 597 18.73 -31.87 8.93
CA ARG A 597 18.95 -33.24 9.43
C ARG A 597 17.75 -34.17 9.22
N ASP A 598 16.56 -33.59 9.02
CA ASP A 598 15.33 -34.34 8.75
C ASP A 598 15.17 -34.71 7.26
N ILE A 599 16.14 -34.34 6.42
CA ILE A 599 16.17 -34.63 4.98
C ILE A 599 17.15 -35.77 4.72
N LYS A 600 16.78 -36.74 3.87
CA LYS A 600 17.68 -37.82 3.45
C LYS A 600 18.95 -37.23 2.81
N LYS A 601 20.10 -37.82 3.14
CA LYS A 601 21.40 -37.37 2.61
C LYS A 601 21.38 -37.36 1.08
N GLY A 602 21.74 -36.22 0.48
CA GLY A 602 21.72 -36.02 -0.98
C GLY A 602 20.43 -35.42 -1.54
N HIS A 603 19.35 -35.34 -0.75
CA HIS A 603 18.03 -34.85 -1.20
C HIS A 603 17.69 -33.42 -0.75
N ASN A 604 18.63 -32.71 -0.12
CA ASN A 604 18.45 -31.32 0.32
C ASN A 604 18.73 -30.31 -0.81
N HIS A 605 18.31 -30.61 -2.04
CA HIS A 605 18.44 -29.70 -3.16
C HIS A 605 17.16 -29.64 -3.98
N PHE A 606 16.80 -28.46 -4.46
CA PHE A 606 15.64 -28.23 -5.30
C PHE A 606 15.89 -27.07 -6.28
N GLY A 607 14.99 -26.91 -7.22
CA GLY A 607 14.89 -25.75 -8.11
C GLY A 607 14.07 -26.12 -9.35
N PRO A 608 13.50 -25.14 -10.08
CA PRO A 608 12.57 -25.43 -11.17
C PRO A 608 13.25 -26.01 -12.42
N VAL A 609 14.50 -25.61 -12.68
CA VAL A 609 15.28 -26.01 -13.87
C VAL A 609 16.63 -26.57 -13.46
N PHE A 610 17.35 -25.80 -12.64
CA PHE A 610 18.60 -26.20 -12.02
C PHE A 610 18.34 -26.46 -10.54
N HIS A 611 18.90 -27.52 -9.97
CA HIS A 611 18.72 -27.87 -8.55
C HIS A 611 19.86 -27.28 -7.70
N ASP A 612 20.02 -25.95 -7.76
CA ASP A 612 21.09 -25.18 -7.13
C ASP A 612 20.67 -24.48 -5.83
N GLU A 613 19.47 -24.78 -5.30
CA GLU A 613 18.98 -24.29 -4.01
C GLU A 613 18.87 -25.40 -2.97
N LYS A 614 19.02 -25.06 -1.69
CA LYS A 614 18.78 -26.01 -0.58
C LYS A 614 17.37 -25.83 -0.02
N VAL A 615 16.71 -26.93 0.37
CA VAL A 615 15.38 -26.88 1.01
C VAL A 615 15.49 -26.24 2.40
N ILE A 616 16.51 -26.62 3.16
CA ILE A 616 16.87 -26.03 4.45
C ILE A 616 18.38 -25.82 4.51
N TYR A 617 18.84 -24.63 4.87
CA TYR A 617 20.25 -24.25 4.97
C TYR A 617 20.78 -24.43 6.40
N ASP A 618 21.91 -25.11 6.54
CA ASP A 618 22.53 -25.45 7.83
C ASP A 618 24.05 -25.21 7.92
N GLU A 619 24.72 -24.93 6.80
CA GLU A 619 26.18 -24.72 6.72
C GLU A 619 26.56 -23.27 6.36
N GLU A 620 25.92 -22.71 5.34
CA GLU A 620 26.22 -21.39 4.79
C GLU A 620 24.94 -20.78 4.24
N VAL A 621 24.76 -19.48 4.46
CA VAL A 621 23.70 -18.67 3.85
C VAL A 621 24.32 -17.71 2.86
N THR A 622 23.70 -17.60 1.69
CA THR A 622 24.11 -16.73 0.59
C THR A 622 23.09 -15.65 0.27
N ALA A 623 22.01 -15.55 1.06
CA ALA A 623 21.10 -14.40 1.08
C ALA A 623 20.34 -14.32 2.40
N GLN A 624 19.89 -13.10 2.75
CA GLN A 624 18.91 -12.91 3.81
C GLN A 624 17.57 -13.54 3.40
N GLY A 625 16.86 -14.17 4.34
CA GLY A 625 15.58 -14.82 4.05
C GLY A 625 15.68 -16.29 3.64
N GLN A 626 16.87 -16.86 3.47
CA GLN A 626 17.01 -18.31 3.26
C GLN A 626 16.51 -19.09 4.48
N ILE A 627 15.86 -20.23 4.24
CA ILE A 627 15.15 -21.00 5.25
C ILE A 627 16.14 -21.88 6.02
N LEU A 628 16.22 -21.68 7.33
CA LEU A 628 17.12 -22.39 8.25
C LEU A 628 16.42 -23.53 9.01
N GLY A 629 15.09 -23.54 8.98
CA GLY A 629 14.27 -24.60 9.55
C GLY A 629 12.81 -24.19 9.71
N VAL A 630 12.02 -25.06 10.31
CA VAL A 630 10.57 -24.88 10.50
C VAL A 630 10.19 -25.18 11.94
N ILE A 631 9.52 -24.24 12.59
CA ILE A 631 8.85 -24.47 13.88
C ILE A 631 7.44 -24.97 13.62
N VAL A 632 7.02 -25.98 14.39
CA VAL A 632 5.68 -26.56 14.36
C VAL A 632 4.98 -26.29 15.69
N ALA A 633 3.77 -25.72 15.67
CA ALA A 633 3.01 -25.38 16.87
C ALA A 633 1.49 -25.53 16.70
N ASP A 634 0.74 -25.44 17.80
CA ASP A 634 -0.73 -25.54 17.83
C ASP A 634 -1.45 -24.45 17.00
N ASN A 635 -0.83 -23.28 16.88
CA ASN A 635 -1.35 -22.17 16.07
C ASN A 635 -0.23 -21.29 15.51
N GLN A 636 -0.59 -20.52 14.48
CA GLN A 636 0.35 -19.65 13.76
C GLN A 636 1.06 -18.65 14.68
N LEU A 637 0.38 -18.06 15.67
CA LEU A 637 0.97 -17.06 16.56
C LEU A 637 2.05 -17.67 17.46
N ILE A 638 1.84 -18.88 17.98
CA ILE A 638 2.86 -19.60 18.76
C ILE A 638 4.03 -19.97 17.84
N ALA A 639 3.77 -20.53 16.65
CA ALA A 639 4.81 -20.90 15.70
C ALA A 639 5.72 -19.70 15.36
N GLN A 640 5.14 -18.54 15.03
CA GLN A 640 5.88 -17.31 14.71
C GLN A 640 6.70 -16.78 15.90
N LYS A 641 6.14 -16.81 17.11
CA LYS A 641 6.87 -16.38 18.30
C LYS A 641 8.04 -17.32 18.61
N ALA A 642 7.85 -18.62 18.46
CA ALA A 642 8.88 -19.62 18.68
C ALA A 642 9.97 -19.59 17.59
N ALA A 643 9.62 -19.36 16.32
CA ALA A 643 10.60 -19.19 15.25
C ALA A 643 11.59 -18.04 15.54
N LYS A 644 11.08 -16.94 16.12
CA LYS A 644 11.89 -15.79 16.57
C LYS A 644 12.75 -16.06 17.81
N LYS A 645 12.54 -17.18 18.51
CA LYS A 645 13.36 -17.60 19.67
C LYS A 645 14.50 -18.53 19.28
N VAL A 646 14.53 -19.05 18.06
CA VAL A 646 15.66 -19.81 17.53
C VAL A 646 16.85 -18.86 17.36
N LYS A 647 17.97 -19.19 18.00
CA LYS A 647 19.19 -18.38 17.95
C LYS A 647 20.13 -18.96 16.91
N VAL A 648 20.63 -18.10 16.02
CA VAL A 648 21.58 -18.52 14.98
C VAL A 648 22.87 -17.73 15.13
N THR A 649 23.99 -18.42 15.15
CA THR A 649 25.33 -17.84 15.21
C THR A 649 25.99 -17.92 13.84
N TYR A 650 26.53 -16.79 13.38
CA TYR A 650 27.08 -16.62 12.05
C TYR A 650 28.55 -16.19 12.09
N GLU A 651 29.31 -16.55 11.06
CA GLU A 651 30.57 -15.92 10.68
C GLU A 651 30.36 -15.20 9.33
N ASP A 652 30.40 -13.86 9.33
CA ASP A 652 30.11 -13.06 8.13
C ASP A 652 31.15 -13.29 7.01
N LEU A 653 30.67 -13.38 5.77
CA LEU A 653 31.48 -13.57 4.57
C LEU A 653 31.37 -12.34 3.63
N PRO A 654 32.28 -12.18 2.64
CA PRO A 654 32.24 -11.06 1.70
C PRO A 654 30.92 -10.99 0.92
N VAL A 655 30.29 -9.83 0.85
CA VAL A 655 28.93 -9.65 0.29
C VAL A 655 28.97 -8.97 -1.08
N ILE A 656 28.20 -9.47 -2.04
CA ILE A 656 27.96 -8.89 -3.38
C ILE A 656 26.47 -8.55 -3.50
N ILE A 657 26.10 -7.27 -3.65
CA ILE A 657 24.68 -6.85 -3.71
C ILE A 657 24.28 -6.31 -5.08
N SER A 658 25.05 -5.35 -5.62
CA SER A 658 24.69 -4.68 -6.87
C SER A 658 25.12 -5.48 -8.10
N VAL A 659 24.54 -5.13 -9.25
CA VAL A 659 24.97 -5.71 -10.54
C VAL A 659 26.41 -5.30 -10.84
N GLU A 660 26.77 -4.06 -10.51
CA GLU A 660 28.10 -3.52 -10.65
C GLU A 660 29.12 -4.25 -9.76
N ASP A 661 28.75 -4.61 -8.53
CA ASP A 661 29.59 -5.46 -7.67
C ASP A 661 29.81 -6.82 -8.31
N ALA A 662 28.76 -7.43 -8.88
CA ALA A 662 28.87 -8.71 -9.54
C ALA A 662 29.78 -8.65 -10.77
N ILE A 663 29.68 -7.60 -11.58
CA ILE A 663 30.60 -7.35 -12.72
C ILE A 663 32.03 -7.21 -12.22
N LYS A 664 32.25 -6.39 -11.18
CA LYS A 664 33.58 -6.13 -10.60
C LYS A 664 34.26 -7.41 -10.09
N HIS A 665 33.50 -8.33 -9.52
CA HIS A 665 34.02 -9.57 -8.94
C HIS A 665 33.86 -10.80 -9.88
N ASN A 666 33.41 -10.61 -11.13
CA ASN A 666 33.08 -11.68 -12.06
C ASN A 666 32.12 -12.75 -11.46
N SER A 667 31.15 -12.30 -10.67
CA SER A 667 30.17 -13.15 -9.99
C SER A 667 28.95 -13.38 -10.89
N TYR A 668 29.01 -14.44 -11.68
CA TYR A 668 27.94 -14.87 -12.57
C TYR A 668 27.44 -16.26 -12.18
N LEU A 669 26.20 -16.58 -12.53
CA LEU A 669 25.69 -17.95 -12.45
C LEU A 669 26.46 -18.85 -13.43
N GLU A 670 26.68 -20.12 -13.07
CA GLU A 670 27.51 -21.05 -13.86
C GLU A 670 26.89 -21.44 -15.22
N HIS A 671 25.60 -21.13 -15.42
CA HIS A 671 24.86 -21.50 -16.63
C HIS A 671 25.15 -20.54 -17.79
N LYS A 672 25.28 -21.10 -19.01
CA LYS A 672 25.82 -20.41 -20.19
C LYS A 672 25.07 -19.11 -20.54
N HIS A 673 25.85 -18.11 -20.92
CA HIS A 673 25.37 -16.85 -21.49
C HIS A 673 25.10 -17.01 -22.99
N ASN A 674 23.94 -16.53 -23.43
CA ASN A 674 23.61 -16.46 -24.85
C ASN A 674 24.13 -15.15 -25.46
N LYS A 675 24.48 -15.22 -26.74
CA LYS A 675 24.82 -14.08 -27.58
C LYS A 675 23.97 -14.13 -28.83
N ILE A 676 23.25 -13.05 -29.12
CA ILE A 676 22.47 -12.91 -30.36
C ILE A 676 23.23 -11.98 -31.29
N VAL A 677 23.51 -12.44 -32.51
CA VAL A 677 24.21 -11.66 -33.53
C VAL A 677 23.45 -11.75 -34.84
N GLN A 678 23.24 -10.60 -35.48
CA GLN A 678 22.71 -10.50 -36.83
C GLN A 678 23.42 -9.34 -37.54
N GLY A 679 23.78 -9.49 -38.81
CA GLY A 679 24.54 -8.48 -39.55
C GLY A 679 25.94 -8.20 -39.00
N ASP A 680 26.60 -7.18 -39.52
CA ASP A 680 27.91 -6.70 -39.05
C ASP A 680 27.77 -5.34 -38.37
N VAL A 681 27.58 -5.35 -37.05
CA VAL A 681 27.39 -4.13 -36.26
C VAL A 681 28.66 -3.27 -36.22
N GLU A 682 29.84 -3.89 -36.30
CA GLU A 682 31.12 -3.16 -36.24
C GLU A 682 31.35 -2.38 -37.54
N GLU A 683 30.92 -2.93 -38.69
CA GLU A 683 30.93 -2.21 -39.96
C GLU A 683 29.95 -1.04 -39.98
N VAL A 684 28.74 -1.20 -39.41
CA VAL A 684 27.77 -0.11 -39.27
C VAL A 684 28.36 1.04 -38.44
N PHE A 685 29.01 0.75 -37.31
CA PHE A 685 29.63 1.78 -36.47
C PHE A 685 30.77 2.53 -37.14
N LYS A 686 31.46 1.94 -38.13
CA LYS A 686 32.51 2.62 -38.90
C LYS A 686 31.96 3.52 -39.99
N THR A 687 30.79 3.19 -40.54
CA THR A 687 30.26 3.80 -41.77
C THR A 687 29.21 4.88 -41.52
N THR A 688 28.58 4.92 -40.34
CA THR A 688 27.60 5.95 -39.97
C THR A 688 28.22 7.09 -39.14
N PRO A 689 27.88 8.36 -39.40
CA PRO A 689 28.33 9.48 -38.58
C PRO A 689 27.58 9.63 -37.25
N TYR A 690 26.41 8.98 -37.07
CA TYR A 690 25.60 9.11 -35.85
C TYR A 690 25.68 7.85 -34.99
N VAL A 691 26.49 7.95 -33.93
CA VAL A 691 26.69 6.87 -32.95
C VAL A 691 26.55 7.44 -31.55
N LEU A 692 25.79 6.76 -30.70
CA LEU A 692 25.60 7.12 -29.30
C LEU A 692 25.92 5.93 -28.40
N GLU A 693 26.57 6.21 -27.28
CA GLU A 693 26.82 5.25 -26.19
C GLU A 693 26.04 5.69 -24.96
N GLY A 694 25.50 4.73 -24.21
CA GLY A 694 24.71 5.02 -23.03
C GLY A 694 24.63 3.85 -22.06
N GLU A 695 24.21 4.18 -20.84
CA GLU A 695 23.90 3.21 -19.79
C GLU A 695 22.54 3.55 -19.20
N CYS A 696 21.78 2.52 -18.82
CA CYS A 696 20.54 2.73 -18.08
C CYS A 696 20.29 1.60 -17.08
N ARG A 697 19.35 1.83 -16.14
CA ARG A 697 18.99 0.89 -15.09
C ARG A 697 17.48 0.74 -15.02
N MET A 698 17.02 -0.49 -14.82
CA MET A 698 15.64 -0.80 -14.50
C MET A 698 15.58 -1.52 -13.15
N GLY A 699 14.83 -0.96 -12.21
CA GLY A 699 14.65 -1.56 -10.89
C GLY A 699 13.85 -2.86 -10.94
N GLY A 700 13.96 -3.64 -9.86
CA GLY A 700 13.14 -4.84 -9.66
C GLY A 700 11.68 -4.52 -9.34
N GLN A 701 10.87 -5.57 -9.18
CA GLN A 701 9.44 -5.43 -8.89
C GLN A 701 8.91 -6.61 -8.07
N GLU A 702 8.18 -6.30 -7.00
CA GLU A 702 7.46 -7.28 -6.19
C GLU A 702 6.12 -7.68 -6.83
N HIS A 703 5.79 -8.98 -6.84
CA HIS A 703 4.55 -9.46 -7.45
C HIS A 703 3.33 -8.87 -6.77
N PHE A 704 3.37 -8.87 -5.43
CA PHE A 704 2.32 -8.33 -4.57
C PHE A 704 0.95 -8.95 -4.88
N TYR A 705 0.93 -10.26 -5.16
CA TYR A 705 -0.30 -11.05 -5.12
C TYR A 705 -0.94 -10.93 -3.73
N LEU A 706 -2.27 -10.79 -3.66
CA LEU A 706 -2.90 -10.41 -2.40
C LEU A 706 -3.04 -11.59 -1.43
N GLU A 707 -3.22 -12.81 -1.94
CA GLU A 707 -2.98 -14.04 -1.16
C GLU A 707 -1.47 -14.30 -1.17
N THR A 708 -0.78 -14.33 -0.02
CA THR A 708 0.63 -14.73 0.07
C THR A 708 0.83 -16.21 -0.26
N CYS A 709 2.07 -16.71 -0.28
CA CYS A 709 2.32 -18.14 -0.39
C CYS A 709 1.68 -18.88 0.77
N ALA A 710 0.84 -19.87 0.44
CA ALA A 710 0.08 -20.65 1.39
C ALA A 710 0.01 -22.13 0.97
N CYS A 711 0.05 -23.02 1.95
CA CYS A 711 -0.13 -24.45 1.76
C CYS A 711 -0.78 -25.14 2.98
N LEU A 712 -1.48 -26.23 2.68
CA LEU A 712 -1.97 -27.22 3.63
C LEU A 712 -1.52 -28.60 3.13
N VAL A 713 -0.63 -29.24 3.87
CA VAL A 713 -0.09 -30.58 3.56
C VAL A 713 -0.76 -31.60 4.47
N ILE A 714 -1.34 -32.64 3.89
CA ILE A 714 -2.10 -33.68 4.61
C ILE A 714 -1.44 -35.04 4.33
N PRO A 715 -0.72 -35.62 5.30
CA PRO A 715 -0.29 -37.01 5.19
C PRO A 715 -1.50 -37.93 5.29
N LYS A 716 -1.57 -38.91 4.40
CA LYS A 716 -2.61 -39.94 4.39
C LYS A 716 -2.19 -41.11 5.27
N PRO A 717 -3.15 -41.91 5.77
CA PRO A 717 -2.84 -43.03 6.66
C PRO A 717 -2.07 -44.19 6.00
N GLU A 718 -2.13 -44.32 4.67
CA GLU A 718 -1.61 -45.46 3.93
C GLU A 718 -0.47 -45.05 2.98
N ASP A 719 0.47 -45.98 2.77
CA ASP A 719 1.51 -45.96 1.74
C ASP A 719 2.31 -44.66 1.57
N ASP A 720 2.53 -43.91 2.65
CA ASP A 720 3.24 -42.63 2.64
C ASP A 720 2.63 -41.57 1.71
N GLU A 721 1.33 -41.68 1.40
CA GLU A 721 0.65 -40.77 0.50
C GLU A 721 0.49 -39.36 1.08
N LEU A 722 0.62 -38.35 0.23
CA LEU A 722 0.49 -36.94 0.59
C LEU A 722 -0.53 -36.23 -0.30
N GLU A 723 -1.45 -35.50 0.32
CA GLU A 723 -2.31 -34.55 -0.37
C GLU A 723 -1.89 -33.12 0.00
N ILE A 724 -1.59 -32.31 -1.01
CA ILE A 724 -1.09 -30.95 -0.83
C ILE A 724 -2.05 -29.97 -1.47
N PHE A 725 -2.63 -29.06 -0.68
CA PHE A 725 -3.30 -27.87 -1.21
C PHE A 725 -2.30 -26.72 -1.18
N ALA A 726 -1.96 -26.15 -2.34
CA ALA A 726 -0.98 -25.09 -2.42
C ALA A 726 -1.48 -23.95 -3.31
N SER A 727 -1.14 -22.73 -2.94
CA SER A 727 -1.37 -21.57 -3.80
C SER A 727 -0.20 -21.49 -4.79
N THR A 728 -0.18 -22.34 -5.81
CA THR A 728 0.88 -22.40 -6.83
C THR A 728 0.31 -22.33 -8.25
N GLN A 729 1.12 -21.82 -9.19
CA GLN A 729 0.84 -21.92 -10.64
C GLN A 729 1.31 -23.25 -11.23
N ASN A 730 2.15 -24.01 -10.53
CA ASN A 730 2.79 -25.22 -11.06
C ASN A 730 2.65 -26.43 -10.11
N PRO A 731 1.45 -27.02 -9.99
CA PRO A 731 1.23 -28.18 -9.12
C PRO A 731 2.04 -29.42 -9.52
N THR A 732 2.35 -29.57 -10.80
CA THR A 732 3.18 -30.67 -11.30
C THR A 732 4.60 -30.58 -10.76
N GLU A 733 5.21 -29.40 -10.78
CA GLU A 733 6.58 -29.21 -10.27
C GLU A 733 6.63 -29.40 -8.75
N ILE A 734 5.63 -28.93 -8.00
CA ILE A 734 5.54 -29.23 -6.55
C ILE A 734 5.53 -30.74 -6.31
N THR A 735 4.71 -31.49 -7.05
CA THR A 735 4.61 -32.94 -6.92
C THR A 735 5.95 -33.63 -7.20
N LYS A 736 6.62 -33.23 -8.28
CA LYS A 736 7.95 -33.72 -8.66
C LYS A 736 9.01 -33.41 -7.61
N LEU A 737 9.08 -32.16 -7.13
CA LEU A 737 10.07 -31.74 -6.14
C LEU A 737 9.84 -32.40 -4.78
N VAL A 738 8.59 -32.57 -4.36
CA VAL A 738 8.25 -33.33 -3.14
C VAL A 738 8.74 -34.76 -3.24
N SER A 739 8.43 -35.42 -4.36
CA SER A 739 8.87 -36.80 -4.63
C SER A 739 10.40 -36.92 -4.58
N MET A 740 11.12 -35.94 -5.13
CA MET A 740 12.59 -35.89 -5.08
C MET A 740 13.14 -35.68 -3.67
N VAL A 741 12.59 -34.74 -2.91
CA VAL A 741 13.08 -34.39 -1.56
C VAL A 741 12.80 -35.49 -0.54
N LEU A 742 11.62 -36.12 -0.63
CA LEU A 742 11.26 -37.24 0.24
C LEU A 742 11.79 -38.59 -0.23
N ASP A 743 12.22 -38.68 -1.49
CA ASP A 743 12.62 -39.92 -2.15
C ASP A 743 11.50 -40.97 -2.07
N ILE A 744 10.34 -40.59 -2.63
CA ILE A 744 9.15 -41.43 -2.79
C ILE A 744 8.64 -41.32 -4.24
N PRO A 745 7.89 -42.32 -4.76
CA PRO A 745 7.33 -42.23 -6.10
C PRO A 745 6.35 -41.06 -6.26
N GLN A 746 6.35 -40.40 -7.43
CA GLN A 746 5.48 -39.24 -7.69
C GLN A 746 3.98 -39.55 -7.56
N ASN A 747 3.56 -40.80 -7.85
CA ASN A 747 2.16 -41.22 -7.71
C ASN A 747 1.66 -41.21 -6.25
N LYS A 748 2.55 -41.11 -5.25
CA LYS A 748 2.20 -40.97 -3.83
C LYS A 748 1.91 -39.53 -3.43
N VAL A 749 2.07 -38.56 -4.34
CA VAL A 749 1.90 -37.13 -4.04
C VAL A 749 0.81 -36.55 -4.94
N ALA A 750 -0.19 -35.93 -4.34
CA ALA A 750 -1.28 -35.27 -5.05
C ALA A 750 -1.34 -33.78 -4.68
N THR A 751 -0.83 -32.91 -5.57
CA THR A 751 -0.95 -31.45 -5.40
C THR A 751 -2.22 -30.92 -6.06
N LYS A 752 -3.04 -30.19 -5.30
CA LYS A 752 -4.34 -29.65 -5.70
C LYS A 752 -4.35 -28.13 -5.63
N VAL A 753 -4.83 -27.49 -6.70
CA VAL A 753 -5.00 -26.05 -6.80
C VAL A 753 -6.42 -25.76 -7.29
N LYS A 754 -7.24 -25.10 -6.46
CA LYS A 754 -8.59 -24.68 -6.87
C LYS A 754 -8.59 -23.31 -7.55
N ARG A 755 -7.85 -22.37 -6.97
CA ARG A 755 -7.67 -20.97 -7.38
C ARG A 755 -6.48 -20.39 -6.62
N ILE A 756 -5.98 -19.24 -7.06
CA ILE A 756 -4.96 -18.44 -6.36
C ILE A 756 -5.35 -16.95 -6.36
N GLY A 757 -5.10 -16.25 -5.26
CA GLY A 757 -5.34 -14.82 -5.05
C GLY A 757 -4.29 -13.93 -5.72
N GLY A 758 -3.94 -14.26 -6.97
CA GLY A 758 -2.85 -13.69 -7.75
C GLY A 758 -1.58 -14.54 -7.68
N GLY A 759 -0.79 -14.54 -8.75
CA GLY A 759 0.50 -15.24 -8.83
C GLY A 759 1.52 -14.48 -9.66
N PHE A 760 1.14 -14.04 -10.87
CA PHE A 760 1.94 -13.13 -11.70
C PHE A 760 3.36 -13.63 -12.04
N GLY A 761 3.61 -14.94 -11.94
CA GLY A 761 4.93 -15.56 -12.11
C GLY A 761 5.59 -15.95 -10.79
N GLY A 762 5.39 -15.19 -9.70
CA GLY A 762 6.05 -15.46 -8.42
C GLY A 762 5.64 -16.78 -7.76
N LYS A 763 4.49 -17.33 -8.16
CA LYS A 763 3.98 -18.62 -7.68
C LYS A 763 4.25 -19.78 -8.66
N GLU A 764 5.08 -19.55 -9.68
CA GLU A 764 5.50 -20.56 -10.66
C GLU A 764 6.55 -21.52 -10.07
N SER A 765 7.59 -20.99 -9.43
CA SER A 765 8.65 -21.78 -8.78
C SER A 765 8.75 -21.52 -7.27
N ARG A 766 8.66 -20.26 -6.83
CA ARG A 766 9.06 -19.86 -5.48
C ARG A 766 8.14 -20.37 -4.36
N CYS A 767 6.90 -20.72 -4.68
CA CYS A 767 6.05 -21.45 -3.74
C CYS A 767 6.64 -22.80 -3.32
N ALA A 768 7.44 -23.46 -4.17
CA ALA A 768 8.10 -24.71 -3.83
C ALA A 768 9.07 -24.53 -2.65
N ALA A 769 9.80 -23.41 -2.61
CA ALA A 769 10.70 -23.08 -1.50
C ALA A 769 9.97 -23.03 -0.15
N VAL A 770 8.68 -22.68 -0.15
CA VAL A 770 7.84 -22.67 1.06
C VAL A 770 7.21 -24.03 1.31
N VAL A 771 6.70 -24.72 0.28
CA VAL A 771 5.97 -25.99 0.44
C VAL A 771 6.89 -27.13 0.89
N LEU A 772 8.10 -27.22 0.35
CA LEU A 772 9.01 -28.36 0.60
C LEU A 772 9.40 -28.50 2.08
N PRO A 773 9.76 -27.43 2.82
CA PRO A 773 9.98 -27.53 4.27
C PRO A 773 8.74 -27.96 5.06
N ILE A 774 7.53 -27.52 4.65
CA ILE A 774 6.29 -27.88 5.34
C ILE A 774 5.92 -29.35 5.11
N VAL A 775 6.25 -29.89 3.93
CA VAL A 775 6.10 -31.30 3.62
C VAL A 775 6.98 -32.18 4.52
N LEU A 776 8.22 -31.75 4.79
CA LEU A 776 9.10 -32.42 5.75
C LEU A 776 8.50 -32.41 7.16
N ALA A 777 7.92 -31.29 7.59
CA ALA A 777 7.19 -31.21 8.86
C ALA A 777 6.01 -32.19 8.89
N ALA A 778 5.15 -32.18 7.87
CA ALA A 778 4.00 -33.07 7.80
C ALA A 778 4.41 -34.55 7.88
N LYS A 779 5.52 -34.91 7.21
CA LYS A 779 6.05 -36.27 7.24
C LYS A 779 6.63 -36.65 8.60
N LYS A 780 7.42 -35.76 9.22
CA LYS A 780 8.07 -36.00 10.52
C LYS A 780 7.05 -36.21 11.65
N PHE A 781 6.00 -35.41 11.68
CA PHE A 781 4.98 -35.46 12.74
C PHE A 781 3.76 -36.32 12.38
N ASN A 782 3.65 -36.77 11.13
CA ASN A 782 2.51 -37.50 10.58
C ASN A 782 1.15 -36.84 10.88
N ARG A 783 1.09 -35.52 10.71
CA ARG A 783 -0.08 -34.67 10.99
C ARG A 783 -0.27 -33.64 9.87
N PRO A 784 -1.51 -33.17 9.63
CA PRO A 784 -1.73 -32.09 8.68
C PRO A 784 -0.98 -30.82 9.11
N MET A 785 -0.36 -30.12 8.16
CA MET A 785 0.42 -28.91 8.40
C MET A 785 -0.06 -27.76 7.55
N ARG A 786 -0.32 -26.62 8.17
CA ARG A 786 -0.69 -25.37 7.51
C ARG A 786 0.40 -24.32 7.64
N CYS A 787 0.68 -23.64 6.53
CA CYS A 787 1.54 -22.47 6.53
C CYS A 787 1.01 -21.44 5.53
N MET A 788 0.81 -20.21 5.98
CA MET A 788 0.61 -19.04 5.14
C MET A 788 1.60 -17.98 5.62
N LEU A 789 2.42 -17.48 4.69
CA LEU A 789 3.41 -16.46 5.03
C LEU A 789 2.72 -15.13 5.34
N ASP A 790 3.24 -14.41 6.34
CA ASP A 790 2.94 -12.99 6.44
C ASP A 790 3.54 -12.23 5.24
N ARG A 791 3.06 -11.00 5.00
CA ARG A 791 3.50 -10.21 3.85
C ARG A 791 5.00 -9.91 3.86
N ASP A 792 5.56 -9.61 5.04
CA ASP A 792 6.99 -9.32 5.23
C ASP A 792 7.85 -10.57 5.03
N GLU A 793 7.36 -11.74 5.43
CA GLU A 793 8.02 -13.03 5.15
C GLU A 793 7.99 -13.36 3.65
N ASP A 794 6.83 -13.21 3.01
CA ASP A 794 6.66 -13.49 1.58
C ASP A 794 7.60 -12.63 0.72
N MET A 795 7.55 -11.30 0.90
CA MET A 795 8.42 -10.36 0.16
C MET A 795 9.92 -10.58 0.40
N LEU A 796 10.30 -11.17 1.53
CA LEU A 796 11.70 -11.48 1.84
C LEU A 796 12.15 -12.79 1.16
N VAL A 797 11.28 -13.80 1.09
CA VAL A 797 11.61 -15.18 0.71
C VAL A 797 11.41 -15.44 -0.78
N THR A 798 10.42 -14.81 -1.42
CA THR A 798 9.97 -15.21 -2.76
C THR A 798 10.64 -14.46 -3.91
N GLY A 799 11.43 -13.42 -3.63
CA GLY A 799 12.07 -12.62 -4.67
C GLY A 799 11.08 -11.94 -5.62
N GLY A 800 11.58 -11.37 -6.72
CA GLY A 800 10.76 -10.57 -7.62
C GLY A 800 11.21 -10.62 -9.08
N ARG A 801 10.84 -9.57 -9.83
CA ARG A 801 11.38 -9.32 -11.17
C ARG A 801 12.87 -8.98 -11.07
N ASN A 802 13.69 -9.62 -11.90
CA ASN A 802 15.11 -9.30 -12.06
C ASN A 802 15.30 -7.80 -12.41
N PRO A 803 16.03 -7.03 -11.58
CA PRO A 803 16.61 -5.75 -11.96
C PRO A 803 17.62 -5.92 -13.11
N PHE A 804 17.70 -4.95 -14.01
CA PHE A 804 18.65 -4.94 -15.12
C PHE A 804 19.50 -3.67 -15.13
N PHE A 805 20.76 -3.84 -15.49
CA PHE A 805 21.68 -2.77 -15.88
C PHE A 805 22.10 -3.00 -17.33
N TYR A 806 22.14 -1.93 -18.11
CA TYR A 806 22.40 -1.99 -19.53
C TYR A 806 23.60 -1.14 -19.88
N LYS A 807 24.43 -1.66 -20.78
CA LYS A 807 25.38 -0.87 -21.56
C LYS A 807 25.03 -1.02 -23.02
N TYR A 808 24.96 0.07 -23.76
CA TYR A 808 24.62 -0.01 -25.18
C TYR A 808 25.36 1.03 -26.01
N LYS A 809 25.54 0.66 -27.27
CA LYS A 809 26.04 1.51 -28.35
C LYS A 809 25.09 1.37 -29.52
N VAL A 810 24.56 2.48 -30.01
CA VAL A 810 23.55 2.51 -31.06
C VAL A 810 23.99 3.42 -32.20
N ALA A 811 23.83 2.94 -33.43
CA ALA A 811 24.06 3.65 -34.66
C ALA A 811 22.73 3.94 -35.34
N PHE A 812 22.56 5.16 -35.83
CA PHE A 812 21.33 5.60 -36.47
C PHE A 812 21.64 6.52 -37.67
N ASP A 813 20.62 6.85 -38.46
CA ASP A 813 20.73 7.86 -39.53
C ASP A 813 20.21 9.23 -39.08
N GLN A 814 20.33 10.22 -39.96
CA GLN A 814 19.83 11.59 -39.71
C GLN A 814 18.31 11.70 -39.49
N ARG A 815 17.54 10.64 -39.77
CA ARG A 815 16.09 10.54 -39.52
C ARG A 815 15.77 9.74 -38.24
N GLY A 816 16.79 9.32 -37.51
CA GLY A 816 16.68 8.51 -36.30
C GLY A 816 16.48 7.02 -36.56
N LYS A 817 16.52 6.54 -37.82
CA LYS A 817 16.36 5.10 -38.10
C LYS A 817 17.56 4.33 -37.54
N ILE A 818 17.32 3.31 -36.72
CA ILE A 818 18.39 2.51 -36.13
C ILE A 818 18.99 1.61 -37.20
N LEU A 819 20.31 1.71 -37.38
CA LEU A 819 21.08 0.92 -38.35
C LEU A 819 21.83 -0.23 -37.68
N GLY A 820 22.25 -0.04 -36.43
CA GLY A 820 22.85 -1.12 -35.66
C GLY A 820 22.91 -0.87 -34.17
N CYS A 821 22.94 -1.94 -33.38
CA CYS A 821 22.97 -1.88 -31.92
C CYS A 821 23.90 -2.95 -31.34
N LYS A 822 24.76 -2.56 -30.40
CA LYS A 822 25.54 -3.48 -29.58
C LYS A 822 25.20 -3.23 -28.12
N THR A 823 24.81 -4.26 -27.38
CA THR A 823 24.40 -4.09 -25.98
C THR A 823 24.71 -5.29 -25.10
N ASP A 824 25.06 -4.97 -23.85
CA ASP A 824 25.17 -5.91 -22.75
C ASP A 824 24.00 -5.72 -21.77
N LEU A 825 23.30 -6.80 -21.45
CA LEU A 825 22.19 -6.87 -20.50
C LEU A 825 22.66 -7.62 -19.25
N TYR A 826 22.80 -6.93 -18.13
CA TYR A 826 23.21 -7.53 -16.87
C TYR A 826 22.01 -7.63 -15.93
N ALA A 827 21.55 -8.86 -15.66
CA ALA A 827 20.41 -9.12 -14.79
C ALA A 827 20.87 -9.53 -13.38
N ASN A 828 20.35 -8.89 -12.34
CA ASN A 828 20.55 -9.36 -10.97
C ASN A 828 19.65 -10.58 -10.71
N CYS A 829 20.26 -11.76 -10.61
CA CYS A 829 19.54 -13.03 -10.46
C CYS A 829 19.29 -13.40 -8.99
N GLY A 830 20.02 -12.78 -8.05
CA GLY A 830 20.06 -13.22 -6.67
C GLY A 830 20.99 -14.42 -6.49
N TYR A 831 20.70 -15.25 -5.48
CA TYR A 831 21.61 -16.30 -5.04
C TYR A 831 21.59 -17.60 -5.87
N SER A 832 20.54 -17.84 -6.65
CA SER A 832 20.36 -19.05 -7.47
C SER A 832 19.88 -18.70 -8.88
N ALA A 833 19.82 -19.71 -9.75
CA ALA A 833 19.39 -19.56 -11.13
C ALA A 833 17.89 -19.37 -11.28
N ASP A 834 17.07 -20.16 -10.57
CA ASP A 834 15.62 -20.21 -10.73
C ASP A 834 15.22 -20.17 -12.23
N LEU A 835 14.46 -19.16 -12.65
CA LEU A 835 14.05 -18.92 -14.04
C LEU A 835 14.84 -17.78 -14.71
N SER A 836 15.88 -17.25 -14.05
CA SER A 836 16.60 -16.05 -14.49
C SER A 836 17.26 -16.21 -15.86
N VAL A 837 17.78 -17.39 -16.20
CA VAL A 837 18.37 -17.65 -17.53
C VAL A 837 17.34 -17.44 -18.64
N GLY A 838 16.14 -18.02 -18.48
CA GLY A 838 15.05 -17.84 -19.44
C GLY A 838 14.52 -16.40 -19.48
N VAL A 839 14.55 -15.68 -18.36
CA VAL A 839 14.20 -14.25 -18.30
C VAL A 839 15.17 -13.41 -19.11
N ILE A 840 16.48 -13.69 -19.02
CA ILE A 840 17.51 -12.99 -19.79
C ILE A 840 17.36 -13.29 -21.27
N ASP A 841 17.16 -14.55 -21.65
CA ASP A 841 16.95 -14.94 -23.06
C ASP A 841 15.73 -14.24 -23.66
N ARG A 842 14.64 -14.14 -22.90
CA ARG A 842 13.47 -13.39 -23.34
C ARG A 842 13.75 -11.89 -23.42
N ALA A 843 14.49 -11.30 -22.47
CA ALA A 843 14.86 -9.89 -22.56
C ALA A 843 15.68 -9.61 -23.83
N MET A 844 16.67 -10.45 -24.13
CA MET A 844 17.51 -10.32 -25.31
C MET A 844 16.72 -10.40 -26.62
N THR A 845 15.75 -11.31 -26.70
CA THR A 845 14.87 -11.47 -27.88
C THR A 845 13.79 -10.41 -28.03
N HIS A 846 13.74 -9.41 -27.13
CA HIS A 846 12.78 -8.30 -27.16
C HIS A 846 13.49 -6.93 -27.10
N VAL A 847 14.81 -6.88 -27.31
CA VAL A 847 15.58 -5.62 -27.43
C VAL A 847 15.24 -4.87 -28.72
N ASP A 848 14.79 -5.58 -29.74
CA ASP A 848 14.29 -5.02 -30.99
C ASP A 848 12.88 -4.41 -30.84
N ASN A 849 12.06 -4.92 -29.92
CA ASN A 849 10.67 -4.49 -29.72
C ASN A 849 9.87 -4.50 -31.03
N ALA A 850 9.59 -3.33 -31.61
CA ALA A 850 8.89 -3.17 -32.87
C ALA A 850 9.79 -2.53 -33.96
N TYR A 851 11.10 -2.51 -33.74
CA TYR A 851 12.07 -1.83 -34.58
C TYR A 851 12.88 -2.82 -35.40
N ASN A 852 12.98 -2.57 -36.70
CA ASN A 852 13.83 -3.37 -37.56
C ASN A 852 15.28 -2.88 -37.44
N ILE A 853 16.09 -3.58 -36.64
CA ILE A 853 17.51 -3.27 -36.45
C ILE A 853 18.35 -4.22 -37.32
N PRO A 854 18.92 -3.76 -38.46
CA PRO A 854 19.55 -4.66 -39.43
C PRO A 854 20.79 -5.38 -38.88
N ALA A 855 21.56 -4.72 -38.01
CA ALA A 855 22.77 -5.25 -37.41
C ALA A 855 22.71 -5.19 -35.87
N VAL A 856 22.72 -6.34 -35.19
CA VAL A 856 22.72 -6.40 -33.72
C VAL A 856 23.80 -7.32 -33.17
N CYS A 857 24.28 -6.97 -31.98
CA CYS A 857 25.12 -7.81 -31.14
C CYS A 857 24.66 -7.65 -29.68
N ILE A 858 23.89 -8.61 -29.19
CA ILE A 858 23.24 -8.57 -27.88
C ILE A 858 23.85 -9.66 -27.02
N GLN A 859 24.30 -9.30 -25.81
CA GLN A 859 24.91 -10.21 -24.85
C GLN A 859 24.17 -10.14 -23.52
N GLY A 860 23.78 -11.30 -22.97
CA GLY A 860 23.14 -11.40 -21.66
C GLY A 860 24.09 -11.92 -20.59
N TYR A 861 24.01 -11.38 -19.37
CA TYR A 861 24.79 -11.80 -18.20
C TYR A 861 23.88 -12.04 -17.00
N ALA A 862 24.02 -13.22 -16.40
CA ALA A 862 23.25 -13.66 -15.24
C ALA A 862 24.06 -13.41 -13.96
N CYS A 863 23.96 -12.21 -13.38
CA CYS A 863 24.76 -11.82 -12.23
C CYS A 863 24.28 -12.51 -10.96
N LYS A 864 25.19 -13.24 -10.29
CA LYS A 864 24.95 -13.89 -9.00
C LYS A 864 25.24 -12.90 -7.87
N THR A 865 24.28 -12.70 -6.98
CA THR A 865 24.38 -11.74 -5.86
C THR A 865 23.85 -12.37 -4.57
N ASN A 866 24.16 -11.75 -3.44
CA ASN A 866 23.71 -12.14 -2.12
C ASN A 866 22.33 -11.57 -1.75
N LEU A 867 21.42 -11.56 -2.74
CA LEU A 867 20.02 -11.20 -2.60
C LEU A 867 19.14 -12.42 -2.88
N THR A 868 17.89 -12.39 -2.40
CA THR A 868 16.91 -13.42 -2.68
C THR A 868 16.81 -13.70 -4.19
N SER A 869 16.76 -14.98 -4.56
CA SER A 869 16.64 -15.41 -5.95
C SER A 869 15.42 -14.79 -6.61
N ASN A 870 15.65 -14.09 -7.72
CA ASN A 870 14.59 -13.50 -8.55
C ASN A 870 14.01 -14.56 -9.49
N THR A 871 12.80 -14.30 -9.97
CA THR A 871 12.00 -15.32 -10.67
C THR A 871 11.15 -14.71 -11.79
N ALA A 872 10.29 -15.53 -12.37
CA ALA A 872 9.25 -15.12 -13.29
C ALA A 872 8.41 -13.96 -12.73
N PHE A 873 8.25 -12.91 -13.54
CA PHE A 873 7.21 -11.90 -13.35
C PHE A 873 6.53 -11.70 -14.71
N ARG A 874 5.21 -11.49 -14.77
CA ARG A 874 4.45 -11.12 -15.99
C ARG A 874 5.28 -10.28 -16.98
N GLY A 875 5.48 -10.83 -18.17
CA GLY A 875 6.36 -10.33 -19.23
C GLY A 875 7.69 -11.09 -19.36
N PHE A 876 8.18 -11.67 -18.27
CA PHE A 876 9.29 -12.63 -18.19
C PHE A 876 10.57 -12.14 -18.87
N GLY A 877 10.99 -10.89 -18.67
CA GLY A 877 12.17 -10.31 -19.35
C GLY A 877 11.82 -9.39 -20.52
N GLY A 878 10.68 -9.62 -21.20
CA GLY A 878 10.23 -8.77 -22.30
C GLY A 878 10.15 -7.27 -21.94
N PRO A 879 9.52 -6.87 -20.82
CA PRO A 879 9.51 -5.47 -20.38
C PRO A 879 10.90 -4.88 -20.16
N GLN A 880 11.87 -5.70 -19.76
CA GLN A 880 13.26 -5.26 -19.57
C GLN A 880 13.95 -5.01 -20.93
N GLY A 881 13.81 -5.95 -21.89
CA GLY A 881 14.31 -5.77 -23.26
C GLY A 881 13.72 -4.54 -23.96
N MET A 882 12.38 -4.41 -23.95
CA MET A 882 11.69 -3.28 -24.58
C MET A 882 11.97 -1.94 -23.89
N PHE A 883 12.25 -1.94 -22.58
CA PHE A 883 12.65 -0.71 -21.87
C PHE A 883 13.97 -0.15 -22.43
N LEU A 884 14.94 -1.03 -22.72
CA LEU A 884 16.19 -0.61 -23.35
C LEU A 884 15.93 0.01 -24.73
N SER A 885 15.10 -0.63 -25.56
CA SER A 885 14.81 -0.15 -26.91
C SER A 885 14.19 1.24 -26.92
N GLU A 886 13.18 1.47 -26.07
CA GLU A 886 12.54 2.78 -25.93
C GLU A 886 13.48 3.83 -25.32
N THR A 887 14.41 3.42 -24.45
CA THR A 887 15.47 4.31 -23.94
C THR A 887 16.42 4.75 -25.06
N MET A 888 16.81 3.83 -25.95
CA MET A 888 17.63 4.17 -27.12
C MET A 888 16.90 5.18 -28.01
N VAL A 889 15.61 4.95 -28.29
CA VAL A 889 14.78 5.86 -29.10
C VAL A 889 14.71 7.25 -28.47
N GLN A 890 14.48 7.34 -27.15
CA GLN A 890 14.47 8.62 -26.45
C GLN A 890 15.82 9.35 -26.59
N HIS A 891 16.94 8.66 -26.38
CA HIS A 891 18.26 9.29 -26.48
C HIS A 891 18.60 9.71 -27.91
N ILE A 892 18.17 8.95 -28.92
CA ILE A 892 18.29 9.33 -30.34
C ILE A 892 17.46 10.59 -30.61
N ALA A 893 16.22 10.64 -30.14
CA ALA A 893 15.33 11.78 -30.30
C ALA A 893 15.91 13.05 -29.65
N ASP A 894 16.44 12.94 -28.43
CA ASP A 894 17.10 14.03 -27.72
C ASP A 894 18.35 14.52 -28.47
N THR A 895 19.13 13.60 -29.05
CA THR A 895 20.33 13.93 -29.84
C THR A 895 19.98 14.68 -31.12
N LEU A 896 18.87 14.31 -31.77
CA LEU A 896 18.40 14.95 -33.00
C LEU A 896 17.53 16.19 -32.75
N GLY A 897 17.10 16.45 -31.51
CA GLY A 897 16.19 17.52 -31.15
C GLY A 897 14.77 17.34 -31.73
N VAL A 898 14.31 16.09 -31.85
CA VAL A 898 12.99 15.74 -32.41
C VAL A 898 12.11 15.03 -31.40
N ASP A 899 10.81 14.92 -31.68
CA ASP A 899 9.88 14.14 -30.86
C ASP A 899 10.17 12.62 -31.00
N PRO A 900 10.23 11.85 -29.91
CA PRO A 900 10.41 10.38 -29.96
C PRO A 900 9.41 9.65 -30.87
N ILE A 901 8.18 10.16 -31.03
CA ILE A 901 7.17 9.60 -31.94
C ILE A 901 7.66 9.64 -33.39
N GLN A 902 8.39 10.70 -33.78
CA GLN A 902 8.94 10.81 -35.14
C GLN A 902 10.00 9.73 -35.37
N VAL A 903 10.88 9.51 -34.39
CA VAL A 903 11.88 8.44 -34.44
C VAL A 903 11.22 7.07 -34.52
N ASN A 904 10.14 6.83 -33.76
CA ASN A 904 9.37 5.59 -33.82
C ASN A 904 8.75 5.34 -35.21
N SER A 905 8.24 6.39 -35.85
CA SER A 905 7.61 6.27 -37.17
C SER A 905 8.59 5.98 -38.33
N THR A 906 9.89 6.14 -38.10
CA THR A 906 10.94 5.91 -39.10
C THR A 906 11.61 4.54 -39.01
N GLN A 907 11.34 3.77 -37.95
CA GLN A 907 11.92 2.45 -37.72
C GLN A 907 11.41 1.38 -38.70
#